data_AF-A0A329B7C4-F1
#
_entry.id   AF-A0A329B7C4-F1
#
_cell.length_a   1.000
_cell.length_b   1.000
_cell.length_c   1.000
_cell.angle_alpha   90.00
_cell.angle_beta   90.00
_cell.angle_gamma   90.00
#
_symmetry.space_group_name_H-M   'P 1'
#
loop_
_entity.id
_entity.type
_entity.pdbx_description
1 polymer ?
#
loop_
_entity_poly.entity_id
_entity_poly.type
_entity_poly.pdbx_seq_one_letter_code
_entity_poly.pdbx_strand_id
1 'polypeptide(L)'
;MSQMDYTPLAGGLDLAASPMQIAAGRCLTAENIEQVYGLSGYRRVDGYERFDGRLLASTARYYIATACNMTAPLSVGDIATTPSGSAEIMAIEDDVLVLVNVSGSLTAGQTLSVLAEARATLATDAAAGTFDSPDYRARRRAAVAYLRAKIGKVPGSGPVRGVAVFNAQVFALRDNAEGTAAALYRSSLTGWQLVCDLFRPGGSLQAVVANFIGATAGRAWYGCDGVNPPFKCDGSTVTFMAPIMGSEATASNAVTPAAGDLTFTVVETSRSWAVGDELEAWAPAAPASWLKGKVKSYSGTTLVLTVAEFAGAASSAWRIARADRSDRPRRVAEFKNHLFLAYPNGQLQHSNLGDPMRYTTTAGLLGVSDEITGMASLKGDVFAVFCRGRIVFLTGASKADWQLATHSQDIGARTNSAVETAGNALFLDSRGLTSLAATQSFGGFSAALLSHAAQPLIDAATTSAIAARAVKRKNQYRIYLPGGMGITAAVWRPAPVIEPNSVAFTTFRYEHQFSTFANGDDADGDEFNVFGTTDGWVMLEDSGTSFDGAPIAARIALPFHYLKRPAQKKRFHRMALELNAAEPIELLARHTFDYDGLRYDPSIVYRVDAQRHGAAWGAAEFGNAIWTGPGEDSPVVHLDGVGTSIGALIWHESDDTPAFTLSGISLYYSLRGEQR
;
A
#
# COMPACT_ATOMS: atom_id res chain seq x y z
N MET A 1 30.37 -30.77 -29.39
CA MET A 1 29.34 -31.33 -28.50
C MET A 1 28.48 -30.18 -27.98
N SER A 2 27.15 -30.32 -27.97
CA SER A 2 26.24 -29.34 -27.36
C SER A 2 26.25 -29.55 -25.84
N GLN A 3 26.29 -28.47 -25.07
CA GLN A 3 26.25 -28.42 -23.62
C GLN A 3 25.03 -27.63 -23.17
N MET A 4 24.50 -27.97 -22.02
CA MET A 4 23.41 -27.25 -21.35
C MET A 4 23.95 -26.70 -20.03
N ASP A 5 23.68 -25.43 -19.74
CA ASP A 5 23.93 -24.83 -18.43
C ASP A 5 22.62 -24.22 -17.92
N TYR A 6 22.25 -24.60 -16.70
CA TYR A 6 21.06 -24.13 -16.02
C TYR A 6 21.43 -23.02 -15.02
N THR A 7 20.71 -21.91 -15.09
CA THR A 7 20.85 -20.79 -14.15
C THR A 7 19.51 -20.54 -13.45
N PRO A 8 19.41 -20.81 -12.13
CA PRO A 8 18.24 -20.43 -11.36
C PRO A 8 18.19 -18.90 -11.23
N LEU A 9 17.00 -18.30 -11.35
CA LEU A 9 16.82 -16.87 -11.17
C LEU A 9 16.54 -16.56 -9.70
N ALA A 10 17.40 -15.76 -9.07
CA ALA A 10 17.27 -15.38 -7.67
C ALA A 10 18.24 -14.26 -7.29
N GLY A 11 17.92 -13.59 -6.17
CA GLY A 11 18.84 -12.67 -5.51
C GLY A 11 18.68 -11.20 -5.88
N GLY A 12 17.67 -10.86 -6.69
CA GLY A 12 17.32 -9.47 -7.00
C GLY A 12 18.36 -8.70 -7.81
N LEU A 13 18.34 -7.38 -7.67
CA LEU A 13 19.23 -6.42 -8.32
C LEU A 13 20.64 -6.44 -7.71
N ASP A 14 21.64 -6.36 -8.58
CA ASP A 14 23.04 -6.12 -8.21
C ASP A 14 23.60 -4.98 -9.06
N LEU A 15 23.71 -3.80 -8.44
CA LEU A 15 24.20 -2.57 -9.06
C LEU A 15 25.57 -2.15 -8.53
N ALA A 16 26.11 -2.88 -7.56
CA ALA A 16 27.37 -2.57 -6.90
C ALA A 16 28.53 -3.40 -7.46
N ALA A 17 28.28 -4.67 -7.82
CA ALA A 17 29.32 -5.55 -8.34
C ALA A 17 29.70 -5.20 -9.79
N SER A 18 30.98 -5.42 -10.14
CA SER A 18 31.42 -5.31 -11.53
C SER A 18 30.72 -6.34 -12.42
N PRO A 19 30.48 -6.09 -13.73
CA PRO A 19 29.70 -6.99 -14.60
C PRO A 19 30.12 -8.47 -14.61
N MET A 20 31.41 -8.76 -14.39
CA MET A 20 31.93 -10.13 -14.32
C MET A 20 31.79 -10.80 -12.93
N GLN A 21 31.59 -10.00 -11.88
CA GLN A 21 31.45 -10.44 -10.49
C GLN A 21 29.99 -10.68 -10.10
N ILE A 22 29.03 -10.19 -10.89
CA ILE A 22 27.61 -10.43 -10.65
C ILE A 22 27.33 -11.92 -10.77
N ALA A 23 26.74 -12.49 -9.72
CA ALA A 23 26.34 -13.89 -9.71
C ALA A 23 25.28 -14.17 -10.77
N ALA A 24 25.39 -15.32 -11.42
CA ALA A 24 24.39 -15.80 -12.37
C ALA A 24 23.01 -15.90 -11.68
N GLY A 25 21.98 -15.40 -12.34
CA GLY A 25 20.60 -15.40 -11.81
C GLY A 25 20.16 -14.10 -11.14
N ARG A 26 21.09 -13.17 -10.85
CA ARG A 26 20.76 -11.79 -10.42
C ARG A 26 20.37 -10.91 -11.61
N CYS A 27 19.84 -9.72 -11.33
CA CYS A 27 19.37 -8.77 -12.33
C CYS A 27 20.20 -7.49 -12.36
N LEU A 28 20.37 -6.93 -13.56
CA LEU A 28 20.80 -5.53 -13.76
C LEU A 28 19.61 -4.56 -13.72
N THR A 29 18.47 -5.01 -14.23
CA THR A 29 17.20 -4.26 -14.20
C THR A 29 16.07 -5.22 -13.83
N ALA A 30 15.18 -4.79 -12.94
CA ALA A 30 14.00 -5.53 -12.53
C ALA A 30 12.91 -4.53 -12.18
N GLU A 31 11.97 -4.30 -13.11
CA GLU A 31 10.83 -3.40 -12.93
C GLU A 31 9.52 -4.15 -13.08
N ASN A 32 8.59 -3.90 -12.16
CA ASN A 32 7.29 -4.59 -12.03
C ASN A 32 7.44 -6.12 -11.94
N ILE A 33 8.54 -6.53 -11.33
CA ILE A 33 8.89 -7.91 -11.03
C ILE A 33 9.38 -7.95 -9.59
N GLU A 34 8.97 -8.97 -8.85
CA GLU A 34 9.25 -9.12 -7.43
C GLU A 34 9.79 -10.51 -7.09
N GLN A 35 10.62 -10.56 -6.06
CA GLN A 35 10.97 -11.81 -5.38
C GLN A 35 9.94 -12.03 -4.27
N VAL A 36 9.36 -13.22 -4.20
CA VAL A 36 8.38 -13.57 -3.16
C VAL A 36 8.94 -14.71 -2.32
N TYR A 37 8.74 -14.64 -1.02
CA TYR A 37 9.13 -15.72 -0.11
C TYR A 37 8.42 -17.04 -0.45
N GLY A 38 9.16 -18.15 -0.41
CA GLY A 38 8.63 -19.48 -0.70
C GLY A 38 8.48 -19.82 -2.18
N LEU A 39 8.69 -18.84 -3.08
CA LEU A 39 8.74 -19.06 -4.52
C LEU A 39 10.18 -18.97 -5.03
N SER A 40 10.55 -19.90 -5.90
CA SER A 40 11.80 -19.83 -6.66
C SER A 40 11.58 -18.97 -7.89
N GLY A 41 12.57 -18.15 -8.26
CA GLY A 41 12.43 -17.25 -9.41
C GLY A 41 11.91 -15.86 -9.10
N TYR A 42 11.60 -15.15 -10.18
CA TYR A 42 11.03 -13.82 -10.15
C TYR A 42 9.57 -13.85 -10.62
N ARG A 43 8.69 -13.23 -9.84
CA ARG A 43 7.25 -13.18 -10.11
C ARG A 43 6.88 -11.80 -10.66
N ARG A 44 6.03 -11.71 -11.68
CA ARG A 44 5.42 -10.43 -12.09
C ARG A 44 4.61 -9.87 -10.91
N VAL A 45 4.73 -8.58 -10.62
CA VAL A 45 3.91 -7.95 -9.57
C VAL A 45 2.43 -8.12 -9.88
N ASP A 46 1.64 -8.24 -8.82
CA ASP A 46 0.20 -8.07 -8.95
C ASP A 46 -0.11 -6.61 -9.32
N GLY A 47 -1.35 -6.33 -9.68
CA GLY A 47 -1.82 -4.98 -9.95
C GLY A 47 -2.14 -4.18 -8.69
N TYR A 48 -2.83 -3.07 -8.93
CA TYR A 48 -3.63 -2.39 -7.92
C TYR A 48 -4.95 -1.96 -8.56
N GLU A 49 -6.00 -1.86 -7.76
CA GLU A 49 -7.34 -1.48 -8.24
C GLU A 49 -7.97 -0.43 -7.34
N ARG A 50 -8.79 0.46 -7.92
CA ARG A 50 -9.60 1.42 -7.15
C ARG A 50 -10.51 0.70 -6.16
N PHE A 51 -10.72 1.29 -5.00
CA PHE A 51 -11.56 0.73 -3.95
C PHE A 51 -12.43 1.80 -3.28
N ASP A 52 -13.73 1.53 -3.14
CA ASP A 52 -14.68 2.34 -2.37
C ASP A 52 -15.60 1.51 -1.45
N GLY A 53 -15.32 0.21 -1.33
CA GLY A 53 -16.11 -0.76 -0.59
C GLY A 53 -17.00 -1.66 -1.44
N ARG A 54 -17.15 -1.38 -2.75
CA ARG A 54 -17.75 -2.32 -3.71
C ARG A 54 -16.82 -3.50 -4.01
N LEU A 55 -17.37 -4.54 -4.65
CA LEU A 55 -16.60 -5.69 -5.12
C LEU A 55 -15.46 -5.24 -6.06
N LEU A 56 -14.30 -5.91 -5.92
CA LEU A 56 -13.12 -5.62 -6.71
C LEU A 56 -13.36 -5.91 -8.18
N ALA A 57 -12.94 -4.97 -9.04
CA ALA A 57 -13.17 -5.06 -10.48
C ALA A 57 -12.54 -6.32 -11.09
N SER A 58 -11.35 -6.75 -10.63
CA SER A 58 -10.69 -7.99 -11.10
C SER A 58 -11.47 -9.28 -10.82
N THR A 59 -12.32 -9.29 -9.80
CA THR A 59 -13.16 -10.44 -9.46
C THR A 59 -14.44 -10.52 -10.30
N ALA A 60 -14.65 -9.54 -11.20
CA ALA A 60 -15.80 -9.50 -12.09
C ALA A 60 -15.97 -10.82 -12.84
N ARG A 61 -17.16 -11.39 -12.73
CA ARG A 61 -17.64 -12.47 -13.59
C ARG A 61 -18.75 -11.91 -14.46
N TYR A 62 -18.73 -12.30 -15.74
CA TYR A 62 -19.82 -12.02 -16.65
C TYR A 62 -20.64 -13.30 -16.88
N TYR A 63 -21.93 -13.11 -17.12
CA TYR A 63 -22.87 -14.16 -17.43
C TYR A 63 -23.54 -13.84 -18.75
N ILE A 64 -23.90 -14.86 -19.52
CA ILE A 64 -24.63 -14.70 -20.78
C ILE A 64 -26.00 -15.33 -20.61
N ALA A 65 -27.03 -14.61 -21.03
CA ALA A 65 -28.38 -15.14 -21.15
C ALA A 65 -29.06 -14.56 -22.39
N THR A 66 -29.96 -15.29 -23.03
CA THR A 66 -30.75 -14.79 -24.15
C THR A 66 -32.13 -14.36 -23.66
N ALA A 67 -32.58 -13.17 -24.03
CA ALA A 67 -33.94 -12.70 -23.79
C ALA A 67 -34.85 -13.06 -24.98
N CYS A 68 -36.12 -13.32 -24.69
CA CYS A 68 -37.16 -13.50 -25.69
C CYS A 68 -38.44 -12.78 -25.25
N ASN A 69 -39.39 -12.61 -26.17
CA ASN A 69 -40.70 -11.99 -25.92
C ASN A 69 -40.57 -10.59 -25.28
N MET A 70 -39.73 -9.73 -25.85
CA MET A 70 -39.55 -8.36 -25.36
C MET A 70 -40.86 -7.57 -25.47
N THR A 71 -41.38 -7.16 -24.32
CA THR A 71 -42.59 -6.34 -24.18
C THR A 71 -42.25 -4.85 -24.08
N ALA A 72 -41.03 -4.53 -23.62
CA ALA A 72 -40.49 -3.18 -23.56
C ALA A 72 -38.95 -3.22 -23.65
N PRO A 73 -38.29 -2.13 -24.12
CA PRO A 73 -36.85 -2.12 -24.32
C PRO A 73 -36.09 -2.27 -22.99
N LEU A 74 -35.01 -3.05 -23.02
CA LEU A 74 -34.00 -3.14 -21.97
C LEU A 74 -32.87 -2.16 -22.26
N SER A 75 -32.31 -1.54 -21.23
CA SER A 75 -31.17 -0.62 -21.35
C SER A 75 -29.95 -1.12 -20.58
N VAL A 76 -28.76 -0.74 -21.05
CA VAL A 76 -27.51 -0.96 -20.30
C VAL A 76 -27.58 -0.22 -18.96
N GLY A 77 -27.23 -0.92 -17.88
CA GLY A 77 -27.29 -0.43 -16.50
C GLY A 77 -28.58 -0.77 -15.76
N ASP A 78 -29.58 -1.35 -16.42
CA ASP A 78 -30.80 -1.80 -15.76
C ASP A 78 -30.49 -2.97 -14.82
N ILE A 79 -31.06 -2.91 -13.61
CA ILE A 79 -31.09 -4.04 -12.68
C ILE A 79 -32.29 -4.92 -13.05
N ALA A 80 -32.02 -6.00 -13.75
CA ALA A 80 -32.99 -7.01 -14.10
C ALA A 80 -33.22 -7.94 -12.90
N THR A 81 -34.48 -8.12 -12.53
CA THR A 81 -34.89 -8.97 -11.41
C THR A 81 -35.81 -10.08 -11.92
N THR A 82 -35.60 -11.27 -11.40
CA THR A 82 -36.44 -12.46 -11.58
C THR A 82 -36.90 -12.95 -10.20
N PRO A 83 -37.90 -13.83 -10.10
CA PRO A 83 -38.34 -14.38 -8.82
C PRO A 83 -37.24 -15.07 -7.99
N SER A 84 -36.16 -15.56 -8.62
CA SER A 84 -35.09 -16.33 -7.97
C SER A 84 -33.70 -15.70 -8.04
N GLY A 85 -33.58 -14.49 -8.59
CA GLY A 85 -32.29 -13.82 -8.72
C GLY A 85 -32.35 -12.44 -9.34
N SER A 86 -31.24 -11.72 -9.27
CA SER A 86 -31.06 -10.42 -9.91
C SER A 86 -29.74 -10.36 -10.66
N ALA A 87 -29.70 -9.54 -11.69
CA ALA A 87 -28.51 -9.31 -12.49
C ALA A 87 -28.54 -7.89 -13.04
N GLU A 88 -27.38 -7.33 -13.28
CA GLU A 88 -27.26 -6.05 -13.94
C GLU A 88 -26.87 -6.24 -15.41
N ILE A 89 -27.55 -5.55 -16.32
CA ILE A 89 -27.29 -5.62 -17.76
C ILE A 89 -26.09 -4.74 -18.11
N MET A 90 -24.99 -5.36 -18.55
CA MET A 90 -23.77 -4.68 -18.99
C MET A 90 -23.80 -4.35 -20.49
N ALA A 91 -24.30 -5.27 -21.31
CA ALA A 91 -24.41 -5.10 -22.76
C ALA A 91 -25.58 -5.91 -23.31
N ILE A 92 -26.10 -5.44 -24.45
CA ILE A 92 -27.17 -6.09 -25.21
C ILE A 92 -26.66 -6.26 -26.63
N GLU A 93 -26.44 -7.51 -27.04
CA GLU A 93 -26.03 -7.92 -28.38
C GLU A 93 -27.22 -8.64 -29.03
N ASP A 94 -28.08 -7.88 -29.71
CA ASP A 94 -29.39 -8.33 -30.20
C ASP A 94 -30.26 -8.89 -29.06
N ASP A 95 -30.54 -10.21 -29.06
CA ASP A 95 -31.29 -10.89 -28.01
C ASP A 95 -30.38 -11.42 -26.87
N VAL A 96 -29.05 -11.29 -27.01
CA VAL A 96 -28.08 -11.77 -26.01
C VAL A 96 -27.79 -10.68 -25.00
N LEU A 97 -28.11 -10.95 -23.74
CA LEU A 97 -27.78 -10.13 -22.59
C LEU A 97 -26.45 -10.58 -21.99
N VAL A 98 -25.52 -9.63 -21.86
CA VAL A 98 -24.32 -9.81 -21.05
C VAL A 98 -24.55 -9.19 -19.68
N LEU A 99 -24.48 -10.02 -18.65
CA LEU A 99 -24.90 -9.71 -17.28
C LEU A 99 -23.71 -9.69 -16.33
N VAL A 100 -23.78 -8.84 -15.30
CA VAL A 100 -22.80 -8.73 -14.20
C VAL A 100 -23.54 -8.64 -12.85
N ASN A 101 -22.81 -8.81 -11.74
CA ASN A 101 -23.37 -8.79 -10.38
C ASN A 101 -24.57 -9.74 -10.20
N VAL A 102 -24.50 -10.93 -10.81
CA VAL A 102 -25.56 -11.93 -10.73
C VAL A 102 -25.66 -12.45 -9.30
N SER A 103 -26.86 -12.37 -8.72
CA SER A 103 -27.20 -12.98 -7.44
C SER A 103 -28.38 -13.92 -7.61
N GLY A 104 -28.34 -15.08 -6.93
CA GLY A 104 -29.34 -16.13 -7.12
C GLY A 104 -29.19 -16.86 -8.45
N SER A 105 -30.28 -17.45 -8.93
CA SER A 105 -30.31 -18.24 -10.17
C SER A 105 -31.31 -17.63 -11.15
N LEU A 106 -30.85 -17.25 -12.33
CA LEU A 106 -31.70 -16.77 -13.42
C LEU A 106 -31.90 -17.94 -14.39
N THR A 107 -33.11 -18.51 -14.41
CA THR A 107 -33.42 -19.69 -15.22
C THR A 107 -34.31 -19.36 -16.41
N ALA A 108 -34.25 -20.16 -17.46
CA ALA A 108 -35.10 -20.06 -18.62
C ALA A 108 -36.58 -20.11 -18.25
N GLY A 109 -37.40 -19.35 -18.98
CA GLY A 109 -38.84 -19.22 -18.77
C GLY A 109 -39.26 -18.19 -17.71
N GLN A 110 -38.31 -17.60 -16.97
CA GLN A 110 -38.63 -16.57 -15.98
C GLN A 110 -38.79 -15.19 -16.60
N THR A 111 -39.75 -14.41 -16.09
CA THR A 111 -39.94 -13.01 -16.48
C THR A 111 -38.84 -12.13 -15.88
N LEU A 112 -38.17 -11.38 -16.76
CA LEU A 112 -37.22 -10.32 -16.43
C LEU A 112 -37.99 -9.02 -16.19
N SER A 113 -37.88 -8.49 -14.98
CA SER A 113 -38.51 -7.22 -14.59
C SER A 113 -37.46 -6.16 -14.23
N VAL A 114 -37.68 -4.94 -14.69
CA VAL A 114 -36.87 -3.76 -14.34
C VAL A 114 -37.78 -2.77 -13.61
N LEU A 115 -37.38 -2.31 -12.42
CA LEU A 115 -38.22 -1.45 -11.56
C LEU A 115 -39.64 -2.02 -11.31
N ALA A 116 -39.72 -3.34 -11.13
CA ALA A 116 -40.97 -4.11 -10.96
C ALA A 116 -41.92 -4.15 -12.18
N GLU A 117 -41.49 -3.66 -13.35
CA GLU A 117 -42.22 -3.83 -14.61
C GLU A 117 -41.63 -4.97 -15.44
N ALA A 118 -42.48 -5.90 -15.92
CA ALA A 118 -42.05 -6.98 -16.80
C ALA A 118 -41.56 -6.42 -18.15
N ARG A 119 -40.34 -6.78 -18.55
CA ARG A 119 -39.70 -6.31 -19.80
C ARG A 119 -39.53 -7.43 -20.82
N ALA A 120 -39.10 -8.61 -20.39
CA ALA A 120 -38.84 -9.75 -21.27
C ALA A 120 -38.96 -11.09 -20.51
N THR A 121 -38.77 -12.21 -21.19
CA THR A 121 -38.62 -13.54 -20.58
C THR A 121 -37.23 -14.10 -20.94
N LEU A 122 -36.61 -14.86 -20.03
CA LEU A 122 -35.35 -15.55 -20.33
C LEU A 122 -35.59 -16.76 -21.24
N ALA A 123 -34.87 -16.85 -22.36
CA ALA A 123 -34.86 -18.01 -23.24
C ALA A 123 -33.86 -19.09 -22.79
N THR A 124 -32.77 -18.67 -22.13
CA THR A 124 -31.73 -19.56 -21.61
C THR A 124 -31.45 -19.26 -20.14
N ASP A 125 -30.90 -20.24 -19.42
CA ASP A 125 -30.32 -19.99 -18.11
C ASP A 125 -29.13 -19.03 -18.23
N ALA A 126 -28.92 -18.18 -17.21
CA ALA A 126 -27.74 -17.33 -17.17
C ALA A 126 -26.51 -18.17 -16.82
N ALA A 127 -25.66 -18.44 -17.81
CA ALA A 127 -24.44 -19.20 -17.63
C ALA A 127 -23.23 -18.27 -17.47
N ALA A 128 -22.34 -18.59 -16.54
CA ALA A 128 -21.08 -17.85 -16.38
C ALA A 128 -20.21 -18.05 -17.63
N GLY A 129 -19.59 -16.98 -18.10
CA GLY A 129 -18.62 -17.05 -19.18
C GLY A 129 -17.44 -17.96 -18.81
N THR A 130 -17.05 -18.82 -19.74
CA THR A 130 -15.91 -19.73 -19.61
C THR A 130 -14.90 -19.48 -20.72
N PHE A 131 -13.65 -19.92 -20.56
CA PHE A 131 -12.59 -19.74 -21.55
C PHE A 131 -12.93 -20.29 -22.95
N ASP A 132 -13.83 -21.28 -23.02
CA ASP A 132 -14.29 -21.87 -24.29
C ASP A 132 -15.32 -21.00 -25.01
N SER A 133 -15.83 -19.95 -24.34
CA SER A 133 -16.79 -19.01 -24.91
C SER A 133 -16.11 -18.10 -25.94
N PRO A 134 -16.75 -17.83 -27.10
CA PRO A 134 -16.28 -16.82 -28.03
C PRO A 134 -16.10 -15.47 -27.33
N ASP A 135 -15.00 -14.79 -27.64
CA ASP A 135 -14.66 -13.46 -27.12
C ASP A 135 -14.57 -13.36 -25.59
N TYR A 136 -14.29 -14.48 -24.90
CA TYR A 136 -14.21 -14.54 -23.43
C TYR A 136 -13.34 -13.41 -22.83
N ARG A 137 -12.12 -13.23 -23.35
CA ARG A 137 -11.19 -12.19 -22.87
C ARG A 137 -11.74 -10.79 -23.07
N ALA A 138 -12.37 -10.51 -24.22
CA ALA A 138 -12.94 -9.20 -24.52
C ALA A 138 -14.13 -8.88 -23.60
N ARG A 139 -15.04 -9.84 -23.40
CA ARG A 139 -16.21 -9.68 -22.52
C ARG A 139 -15.83 -9.59 -21.05
N ARG A 140 -14.84 -10.37 -20.61
CA ARG A 140 -14.27 -10.26 -19.25
C ARG A 140 -13.66 -8.88 -19.03
N ARG A 141 -12.84 -8.39 -19.96
CA ARG A 141 -12.25 -7.05 -19.90
C ARG A 141 -13.31 -5.95 -19.87
N ALA A 142 -14.37 -6.08 -20.66
CA ALA A 142 -15.51 -5.17 -20.63
C ALA A 142 -16.23 -5.17 -19.27
N ALA A 143 -16.44 -6.34 -18.67
CA ALA A 143 -17.06 -6.47 -17.35
C ALA A 143 -16.21 -5.83 -16.23
N VAL A 144 -14.89 -6.07 -16.26
CA VAL A 144 -13.94 -5.43 -15.33
C VAL A 144 -13.99 -3.90 -15.48
N ALA A 145 -13.94 -3.40 -16.73
CA ALA A 145 -14.00 -1.95 -17.00
C ALA A 145 -15.34 -1.34 -16.55
N TYR A 146 -16.46 -2.04 -16.77
CA TYR A 146 -17.79 -1.60 -16.36
C TYR A 146 -17.90 -1.47 -14.84
N LEU A 147 -17.47 -2.48 -14.08
CA LEU A 147 -17.47 -2.41 -12.61
C LEU A 147 -16.50 -1.35 -12.09
N ARG A 148 -15.31 -1.20 -12.71
CA ARG A 148 -14.35 -0.16 -12.35
C ARG A 148 -14.93 1.25 -12.50
N ALA A 149 -15.71 1.50 -13.56
CA ALA A 149 -16.33 2.80 -13.81
C ALA A 149 -17.34 3.21 -12.72
N LYS A 150 -17.89 2.25 -11.96
CA LYS A 150 -18.81 2.51 -10.85
C LYS A 150 -18.12 2.84 -9.54
N ILE A 151 -16.83 2.55 -9.42
CA ILE A 151 -16.07 2.83 -8.20
C ILE A 151 -15.78 4.32 -8.14
N GLY A 152 -16.24 4.95 -7.06
CA GLY A 152 -16.16 6.38 -6.87
C GLY A 152 -14.85 6.82 -6.20
N LYS A 153 -14.38 8.01 -6.57
CA LYS A 153 -13.33 8.72 -5.85
C LYS A 153 -13.84 9.18 -4.49
N VAL A 154 -12.96 9.30 -3.49
CA VAL A 154 -13.34 9.87 -2.19
C VAL A 154 -13.88 11.28 -2.42
N PRO A 155 -15.06 11.68 -1.91
CA PRO A 155 -15.58 13.03 -2.13
C PRO A 155 -14.62 14.11 -1.58
N GLY A 156 -14.55 15.26 -2.27
CA GLY A 156 -13.67 16.38 -1.89
C GLY A 156 -12.63 16.75 -2.96
N SER A 157 -11.65 17.58 -2.58
CA SER A 157 -10.60 18.10 -3.45
C SER A 157 -9.19 17.70 -2.97
N GLY A 158 -8.19 17.88 -3.84
CA GLY A 158 -6.79 17.62 -3.50
C GLY A 158 -6.43 16.15 -3.23
N PRO A 159 -5.26 15.89 -2.63
CA PRO A 159 -4.77 14.54 -2.34
C PRO A 159 -5.56 13.86 -1.21
N VAL A 160 -5.56 12.52 -1.18
CA VAL A 160 -6.00 11.80 0.03
C VAL A 160 -5.00 12.09 1.15
N ARG A 161 -5.50 12.62 2.27
CA ARG A 161 -4.68 13.07 3.42
C ARG A 161 -4.35 11.96 4.40
N GLY A 162 -5.12 10.89 4.38
CA GLY A 162 -5.01 9.81 5.33
C GLY A 162 -5.87 8.63 4.93
N VAL A 163 -5.36 7.43 5.13
CA VAL A 163 -6.14 6.20 5.02
C VAL A 163 -5.94 5.39 6.30
N ALA A 164 -6.97 4.68 6.74
CA ALA A 164 -6.91 3.71 7.82
C ALA A 164 -7.81 2.52 7.50
N VAL A 165 -7.42 1.32 7.94
CA VAL A 165 -8.22 0.10 7.78
C VAL A 165 -8.69 -0.34 9.17
N PHE A 166 -10.00 -0.54 9.32
CA PHE A 166 -10.61 -0.93 10.59
C PHE A 166 -11.84 -1.81 10.35
N ASN A 167 -11.87 -3.01 10.93
CA ASN A 167 -12.95 -4.00 10.79
C ASN A 167 -13.35 -4.24 9.32
N ALA A 168 -12.37 -4.58 8.46
CA ALA A 168 -12.58 -4.80 7.02
C ALA A 168 -13.10 -3.59 6.21
N GLN A 169 -13.15 -2.40 6.84
CA GLN A 169 -13.57 -1.16 6.19
C GLN A 169 -12.39 -0.20 6.06
N VAL A 170 -12.35 0.51 4.95
CA VAL A 170 -11.35 1.53 4.67
C VAL A 170 -11.93 2.90 5.00
N PHE A 171 -11.19 3.67 5.78
CA PHE A 171 -11.49 5.05 6.11
C PHE A 171 -10.52 5.95 5.36
N ALA A 172 -11.03 7.01 4.74
CA ALA A 172 -10.23 7.98 4.00
C ALA A 172 -10.54 9.40 4.45
N LEU A 173 -9.49 10.17 4.77
CA LEU A 173 -9.57 11.58 5.11
C LEU A 173 -9.22 12.41 3.87
N ARG A 174 -10.07 13.36 3.51
CA ARG A 174 -9.84 14.27 2.38
C ARG A 174 -10.37 15.67 2.67
N ASP A 175 -9.71 16.68 2.12
CA ASP A 175 -10.16 18.07 2.20
C ASP A 175 -11.45 18.24 1.37
N ASN A 176 -12.37 19.08 1.83
CA ASN A 176 -13.61 19.38 1.12
C ASN A 176 -13.32 20.13 -0.21
N ALA A 177 -14.36 20.32 -1.02
CA ALA A 177 -14.20 20.94 -2.34
C ALA A 177 -13.56 22.35 -2.28
N GLU A 178 -13.82 23.09 -1.21
CA GLU A 178 -13.34 24.47 -1.00
C GLU A 178 -12.00 24.55 -0.27
N GLY A 179 -11.46 23.43 0.24
CA GLY A 179 -10.25 23.40 1.07
C GLY A 179 -10.40 24.08 2.45
N THR A 180 -11.63 24.28 2.92
CA THR A 180 -11.96 24.98 4.18
C THR A 180 -12.11 24.05 5.38
N ALA A 181 -12.45 22.78 5.13
CA ALA A 181 -12.58 21.72 6.13
C ALA A 181 -12.13 20.37 5.54
N ALA A 182 -11.91 19.37 6.38
CA ALA A 182 -11.67 18.00 5.96
C ALA A 182 -12.77 17.07 6.47
N ALA A 183 -13.03 16.02 5.71
CA ALA A 183 -14.05 15.02 6.02
C ALA A 183 -13.47 13.62 5.97
N LEU A 184 -13.86 12.82 6.95
CA LEU A 184 -13.58 11.41 7.06
C LEU A 184 -14.73 10.62 6.44
N TYR A 185 -14.41 9.81 5.44
CA TYR A 185 -15.33 8.91 4.77
C TYR A 185 -15.01 7.46 5.09
N ARG A 186 -16.02 6.59 5.09
CA ARG A 186 -15.88 5.14 5.17
C ARG A 186 -16.30 4.48 3.88
N SER A 187 -15.62 3.41 3.49
CA SER A 187 -15.99 2.56 2.36
C SER A 187 -17.26 1.75 2.68
N SER A 188 -18.11 1.52 1.68
CA SER A 188 -19.30 0.67 1.79
C SER A 188 -19.65 0.01 0.46
N LEU A 189 -20.57 -0.96 0.47
CA LEU A 189 -21.08 -1.59 -0.76
C LEU A 189 -21.78 -0.60 -1.72
N THR A 190 -22.12 0.61 -1.24
CA THR A 190 -22.69 1.69 -2.06
C THR A 190 -21.70 2.84 -2.31
N GLY A 191 -20.43 2.67 -1.92
CA GLY A 191 -19.35 3.64 -2.06
C GLY A 191 -19.04 4.41 -0.78
N TRP A 192 -18.39 5.56 -0.92
CA TRP A 192 -17.97 6.40 0.20
C TRP A 192 -19.14 7.03 0.96
N GLN A 193 -19.19 6.80 2.28
CA GLN A 193 -20.17 7.39 3.19
C GLN A 193 -19.49 8.32 4.18
N LEU A 194 -20.08 9.49 4.44
CA LEU A 194 -19.55 10.45 5.41
C LEU A 194 -19.64 9.90 6.84
N VAL A 195 -18.55 10.00 7.58
CA VAL A 195 -18.48 9.65 9.02
C VAL A 195 -18.42 10.91 9.87
N CYS A 196 -17.55 11.85 9.50
CA CYS A 196 -17.34 13.09 10.26
C CYS A 196 -16.71 14.17 9.37
N ASP A 197 -17.22 15.40 9.44
CA ASP A 197 -16.76 16.59 8.71
C ASP A 197 -16.15 17.66 9.64
N LEU A 198 -15.84 17.28 10.89
CA LEU A 198 -15.34 18.18 11.92
C LEU A 198 -13.81 18.34 11.89
N PHE A 199 -13.14 17.84 10.86
CA PHE A 199 -11.69 17.97 10.73
C PHE A 199 -11.31 19.30 10.07
N ARG A 200 -10.20 19.87 10.53
CA ARG A 200 -9.53 21.00 9.86
C ARG A 200 -8.69 20.49 8.69
N PRO A 201 -8.52 21.30 7.63
CA PRO A 201 -7.85 20.86 6.40
C PRO A 201 -6.33 20.72 6.58
N GLY A 202 -5.71 19.90 5.72
CA GLY A 202 -4.26 19.84 5.57
C GLY A 202 -3.49 18.98 6.59
N GLY A 203 -4.18 18.20 7.41
CA GLY A 203 -3.56 17.18 8.26
C GLY A 203 -3.04 15.97 7.46
N SER A 204 -2.10 15.21 8.04
CA SER A 204 -1.62 13.94 7.49
C SER A 204 -1.89 12.81 8.50
N LEU A 205 -2.91 12.01 8.24
CA LEU A 205 -3.37 11.01 9.21
C LEU A 205 -2.31 9.95 9.51
N GLN A 206 -2.13 9.66 10.79
CA GLN A 206 -1.50 8.47 11.33
C GLN A 206 -2.49 7.83 12.30
N ALA A 207 -2.71 6.52 12.14
CA ALA A 207 -3.68 5.77 12.90
C ALA A 207 -3.09 4.49 13.48
N VAL A 208 -3.56 4.11 14.66
CA VAL A 208 -3.29 2.79 15.27
C VAL A 208 -4.60 2.16 15.72
N VAL A 209 -4.77 0.87 15.45
CA VAL A 209 -5.91 0.09 15.94
C VAL A 209 -5.52 -0.57 17.25
N ALA A 210 -6.31 -0.39 18.30
CA ALA A 210 -6.03 -0.96 19.62
C ALA A 210 -7.30 -1.35 20.37
N ASN A 211 -7.17 -2.26 21.33
CA ASN A 211 -8.26 -2.67 22.22
C ASN A 211 -7.82 -2.57 23.70
N PHE A 212 -8.07 -1.42 24.32
CA PHE A 212 -7.67 -1.16 25.70
C PHE A 212 -8.62 -1.75 26.76
N ILE A 213 -9.85 -2.09 26.39
CA ILE A 213 -10.89 -2.58 27.33
C ILE A 213 -10.93 -4.12 27.34
N GLY A 214 -10.38 -4.78 26.31
CA GLY A 214 -10.39 -6.24 26.19
C GLY A 214 -11.75 -6.83 25.78
N ALA A 215 -12.70 -5.99 25.37
CA ALA A 215 -14.01 -6.40 24.84
C ALA A 215 -14.07 -6.19 23.33
N THR A 216 -14.85 -6.99 22.59
CA THR A 216 -15.01 -6.84 21.13
C THR A 216 -15.54 -5.45 20.75
N ALA A 217 -16.50 -4.92 21.51
CA ALA A 217 -17.03 -3.55 21.35
C ALA A 217 -16.05 -2.45 21.82
N GLY A 218 -14.96 -2.83 22.50
CA GLY A 218 -13.91 -1.91 22.97
C GLY A 218 -12.82 -1.64 21.95
N ARG A 219 -12.78 -2.38 20.83
CA ARG A 219 -11.82 -2.15 19.75
C ARG A 219 -12.15 -0.83 19.05
N ALA A 220 -11.17 0.05 18.97
CA ALA A 220 -11.29 1.32 18.27
C ALA A 220 -9.95 1.66 17.61
N TRP A 221 -9.98 2.61 16.69
CA TRP A 221 -8.76 3.17 16.15
C TRP A 221 -8.55 4.59 16.65
N TYR A 222 -7.29 4.94 16.82
CA TYR A 222 -6.82 6.17 17.42
C TYR A 222 -5.99 6.90 16.39
N GLY A 223 -6.35 8.15 16.10
CA GLY A 223 -5.79 8.93 15.02
C GLY A 223 -5.16 10.24 15.50
N CYS A 224 -4.11 10.67 14.82
CA CYS A 224 -3.56 12.02 14.88
C CYS A 224 -3.13 12.45 13.47
N ASP A 225 -3.13 13.76 13.20
CA ASP A 225 -2.80 14.27 11.86
C ASP A 225 -1.86 15.49 11.86
N GLY A 226 -1.35 15.87 13.03
CA GLY A 226 -0.50 17.04 13.22
C GLY A 226 -1.21 18.40 13.14
N VAL A 227 -2.54 18.43 13.04
CA VAL A 227 -3.34 19.68 12.92
C VAL A 227 -4.51 19.69 13.89
N ASN A 228 -5.31 18.63 13.85
CA ASN A 228 -6.47 18.42 14.68
C ASN A 228 -6.07 17.77 16.02
N PRO A 229 -6.90 17.92 17.07
CA PRO A 229 -6.72 17.16 18.30
C PRO A 229 -6.72 15.66 18.00
N PRO A 230 -5.95 14.85 18.74
CA PRO A 230 -6.05 13.40 18.71
C PRO A 230 -7.50 12.95 18.88
N PHE A 231 -7.87 11.87 18.22
CA PHE A 231 -9.24 11.39 18.24
C PHE A 231 -9.31 9.87 18.30
N LYS A 232 -10.44 9.39 18.80
CA LYS A 232 -10.86 7.98 18.75
C LYS A 232 -11.97 7.85 17.72
N CYS A 233 -11.95 6.78 16.94
CA CYS A 233 -13.07 6.38 16.10
C CYS A 233 -13.43 4.91 16.36
N ASP A 234 -14.70 4.65 16.64
CA ASP A 234 -15.26 3.31 16.87
C ASP A 234 -15.79 2.64 15.60
N GLY A 235 -15.57 3.28 14.44
CA GLY A 235 -16.07 2.87 13.13
C GLY A 235 -17.29 3.66 12.65
N SER A 236 -18.01 4.34 13.55
CA SER A 236 -19.17 5.17 13.19
C SER A 236 -19.09 6.59 13.76
N THR A 237 -18.49 6.75 14.93
CA THR A 237 -18.42 8.01 15.66
C THR A 237 -16.97 8.40 15.89
N VAL A 238 -16.66 9.68 15.67
CA VAL A 238 -15.36 10.27 15.99
C VAL A 238 -15.49 11.10 17.27
N THR A 239 -14.66 10.81 18.26
CA THR A 239 -14.55 11.58 19.51
C THR A 239 -13.17 12.21 19.60
N PHE A 240 -13.10 13.54 19.63
CA PHE A 240 -11.86 14.27 19.85
C PHE A 240 -11.48 14.29 21.32
N MET A 241 -10.19 14.19 21.58
CA MET A 241 -9.62 14.26 22.92
C MET A 241 -9.93 15.62 23.57
N ALA A 242 -10.05 15.63 24.91
CA ALA A 242 -10.15 16.86 25.68
C ALA A 242 -8.87 17.71 25.53
N PRO A 243 -8.93 19.04 25.74
CA PRO A 243 -7.76 19.91 25.67
C PRO A 243 -6.63 19.41 26.56
N ILE A 244 -5.42 19.37 26.00
CA ILE A 244 -4.22 18.98 26.74
C ILE A 244 -3.94 20.03 27.82
N MET A 245 -3.54 19.57 29.00
CA MET A 245 -3.17 20.46 30.12
C MET A 245 -1.98 21.35 29.72
N GLY A 246 -2.08 22.65 30.03
CA GLY A 246 -1.03 23.65 29.79
C GLY A 246 -1.05 24.34 28.42
N SER A 247 -1.27 23.63 27.31
CA SER A 247 -1.08 24.19 25.95
C SER A 247 -2.37 24.52 25.18
N GLU A 248 -3.43 23.74 25.37
CA GLU A 248 -4.71 23.89 24.66
C GLU A 248 -5.82 24.28 25.61
N ALA A 249 -6.84 25.00 25.16
CA ALA A 249 -8.00 25.32 25.99
C ALA A 249 -9.31 25.37 25.18
N THR A 250 -10.43 25.48 25.89
CA THR A 250 -11.74 25.81 25.33
C THR A 250 -12.20 27.19 25.80
N ALA A 251 -12.96 27.89 24.96
CA ALA A 251 -13.65 29.11 25.34
C ALA A 251 -15.16 28.99 25.09
N SER A 252 -15.93 29.61 25.98
CA SER A 252 -17.40 29.44 26.07
C SER A 252 -18.20 30.71 25.73
N ASN A 253 -17.54 31.77 25.28
CA ASN A 253 -18.20 33.01 24.89
C ASN A 253 -18.36 33.13 23.37
N ALA A 254 -19.40 33.84 22.96
CA ALA A 254 -19.62 34.18 21.55
C ALA A 254 -18.56 35.17 21.07
N VAL A 255 -17.83 34.77 20.03
CA VAL A 255 -16.83 35.62 19.35
C VAL A 255 -17.08 35.54 17.85
N THR A 256 -17.12 36.72 17.21
CA THR A 256 -17.19 36.84 15.75
C THR A 256 -15.78 37.05 15.21
N PRO A 257 -15.30 36.21 14.28
CA PRO A 257 -13.99 36.39 13.66
C PRO A 257 -13.88 37.76 12.97
N ALA A 258 -12.92 38.58 13.40
CA ALA A 258 -12.65 39.92 12.87
C ALA A 258 -11.20 40.32 13.18
N ALA A 259 -10.65 41.25 12.42
CA ALA A 259 -9.35 41.84 12.71
C ALA A 259 -9.41 42.71 13.98
N GLY A 260 -8.33 42.72 14.75
CA GLY A 260 -8.20 43.51 15.98
C GLY A 260 -8.28 42.67 17.25
N ASP A 261 -8.54 43.34 18.37
CA ASP A 261 -8.51 42.70 19.68
C ASP A 261 -9.85 41.99 19.98
N LEU A 262 -9.80 40.67 20.12
CA LEU A 262 -10.92 39.83 20.49
C LEU A 262 -10.69 39.18 21.85
N THR A 263 -11.73 39.18 22.68
CA THR A 263 -11.68 38.62 24.04
C THR A 263 -12.35 37.26 24.09
N PHE A 264 -11.66 36.28 24.68
CA PHE A 264 -12.13 34.93 24.95
C PHE A 264 -12.23 34.70 26.46
N THR A 265 -13.31 34.02 26.86
CA THR A 265 -13.51 33.50 28.21
C THR A 265 -13.13 32.02 28.19
N VAL A 266 -11.89 31.75 28.57
CA VAL A 266 -11.26 30.43 28.64
C VAL A 266 -11.82 29.65 29.83
N VAL A 267 -12.26 28.42 29.58
CA VAL A 267 -12.90 27.56 30.59
C VAL A 267 -11.86 27.03 31.58
N GLU A 268 -10.70 26.58 31.09
CA GLU A 268 -9.67 26.03 31.95
C GLU A 268 -8.63 27.09 32.34
N THR A 269 -8.26 27.12 33.62
CA THR A 269 -7.32 28.09 34.18
C THR A 269 -5.87 27.63 34.03
N SER A 270 -4.92 28.58 34.16
CA SER A 270 -3.48 28.31 34.27
C SER A 270 -2.83 27.73 32.99
N ARG A 271 -3.11 28.32 31.82
CA ARG A 271 -2.42 27.98 30.57
C ARG A 271 -1.04 28.61 30.48
N SER A 272 -0.11 27.95 29.80
CA SER A 272 1.29 28.38 29.63
C SER A 272 1.44 29.32 28.41
N TRP A 273 0.54 30.28 28.27
CA TRP A 273 0.56 31.28 27.19
C TRP A 273 1.15 32.59 27.71
N ALA A 274 2.14 33.12 26.98
CA ALA A 274 2.79 34.40 27.29
C ALA A 274 2.35 35.49 26.29
N VAL A 275 2.50 36.76 26.69
CA VAL A 275 2.27 37.89 25.79
C VAL A 275 3.21 37.80 24.59
N GLY A 276 2.66 37.92 23.39
CA GLY A 276 3.39 37.79 22.13
C GLY A 276 3.34 36.39 21.51
N ASP A 277 2.94 35.35 22.25
CA ASP A 277 2.72 34.01 21.70
C ASP A 277 1.64 34.04 20.61
N GLU A 278 1.81 33.26 19.56
CA GLU A 278 0.83 33.15 18.48
C GLU A 278 -0.11 31.97 18.72
N LEU A 279 -1.40 32.25 18.85
CA LEU A 279 -2.45 31.27 19.10
C LEU A 279 -3.42 31.19 17.93
N GLU A 280 -3.99 30.01 17.76
CA GLU A 280 -5.03 29.71 16.79
C GLU A 280 -6.28 29.23 17.52
N ALA A 281 -7.42 29.84 17.23
CA ALA A 281 -8.72 29.40 17.71
C ALA A 281 -9.61 28.95 16.55
N TRP A 282 -10.36 27.86 16.75
CA TRP A 282 -11.32 27.37 15.76
C TRP A 282 -12.59 26.87 16.43
N ALA A 283 -13.71 26.91 15.70
CA ALA A 283 -14.97 26.37 16.18
C ALA A 283 -15.03 24.85 15.95
N PRO A 284 -15.20 24.01 16.99
CA PRO A 284 -15.18 22.56 16.84
C PRO A 284 -16.39 22.00 16.08
N ALA A 285 -17.52 22.72 16.07
CA ALA A 285 -18.72 22.34 15.32
C ALA A 285 -18.75 22.91 13.89
N ALA A 286 -17.82 23.81 13.55
CA ALA A 286 -17.71 24.43 12.24
C ALA A 286 -16.23 24.77 11.96
N PRO A 287 -15.41 23.77 11.56
CA PRO A 287 -13.95 23.93 11.44
C PRO A 287 -13.50 25.02 10.45
N ALA A 288 -14.37 25.40 9.52
CA ALA A 288 -14.15 26.51 8.59
C ALA A 288 -14.11 27.89 9.28
N SER A 289 -14.66 28.01 10.49
CA SER A 289 -14.56 29.20 11.34
C SER A 289 -13.31 29.13 12.22
N TRP A 290 -12.33 29.98 11.92
CA TRP A 290 -11.06 30.04 12.64
C TRP A 290 -10.48 31.46 12.68
N LEU A 291 -9.55 31.69 13.61
CA LEU A 291 -8.80 32.93 13.78
C LEU A 291 -7.41 32.64 14.32
N LYS A 292 -6.42 33.43 13.89
CA LYS A 292 -5.05 33.42 14.39
C LYS A 292 -4.65 34.82 14.83
N GLY A 293 -4.00 34.89 15.98
CA GLY A 293 -3.58 36.15 16.55
C GLY A 293 -2.53 36.00 17.64
N LYS A 294 -1.93 37.12 18.02
CA LYS A 294 -0.96 37.16 19.11
C LYS A 294 -1.65 37.44 20.44
N VAL A 295 -1.15 36.81 21.51
CA VAL A 295 -1.61 37.09 22.87
C VAL A 295 -1.24 38.51 23.26
N LYS A 296 -2.24 39.36 23.44
CA LYS A 296 -2.07 40.71 23.98
C LYS A 296 -2.04 40.69 25.50
N SER A 297 -2.94 39.92 26.10
CA SER A 297 -2.98 39.69 27.54
C SER A 297 -3.69 38.38 27.86
N TYR A 298 -3.24 37.67 28.89
CA TYR A 298 -3.92 36.51 29.44
C TYR A 298 -3.86 36.57 30.97
N SER A 299 -5.04 36.58 31.62
CA SER A 299 -5.13 36.61 33.08
C SER A 299 -6.37 35.86 33.55
N GLY A 300 -6.19 34.87 34.43
CA GLY A 300 -7.27 34.02 34.91
C GLY A 300 -7.95 33.25 33.78
N THR A 301 -9.19 33.63 33.48
CA THR A 301 -10.00 33.06 32.39
C THR A 301 -10.11 33.98 31.18
N THR A 302 -9.56 35.20 31.23
CA THR A 302 -9.69 36.17 30.15
C THR A 302 -8.44 36.16 29.28
N LEU A 303 -8.61 35.79 28.01
CA LEU A 303 -7.59 35.86 26.96
C LEU A 303 -7.97 36.96 25.96
N VAL A 304 -7.05 37.85 25.62
CA VAL A 304 -7.22 38.82 24.54
C VAL A 304 -6.22 38.53 23.44
N LEU A 305 -6.73 38.26 22.24
CA LEU A 305 -5.94 38.01 21.04
C LEU A 305 -6.03 39.22 20.10
N THR A 306 -4.89 39.71 19.64
CA THR A 306 -4.84 40.63 18.50
C THR A 306 -4.83 39.77 17.23
N VAL A 307 -5.98 39.65 16.59
CA VAL A 307 -6.23 38.79 15.43
C VAL A 307 -5.73 39.44 14.14
N ALA A 308 -4.97 38.67 13.37
CA ALA A 308 -4.41 39.06 12.08
C ALA A 308 -5.02 38.29 10.90
N GLU A 309 -5.30 37.00 11.08
CA GLU A 309 -5.92 36.14 10.07
C GLU A 309 -7.20 35.53 10.64
N PHE A 310 -8.26 35.46 9.84
CA PHE A 310 -9.53 34.87 10.25
C PHE A 310 -10.37 34.43 9.06
N ALA A 311 -11.27 33.47 9.28
CA ALA A 311 -12.27 33.04 8.32
C ALA A 311 -13.53 32.51 9.04
N GLY A 312 -14.64 32.47 8.31
CA GLY A 312 -15.90 31.89 8.75
C GLY A 312 -16.77 32.83 9.60
N ALA A 313 -17.73 32.23 10.30
CA ALA A 313 -18.79 32.92 11.03
C ALA A 313 -18.59 32.89 12.56
N ALA A 314 -19.43 33.64 13.28
CA ALA A 314 -19.44 33.66 14.74
C ALA A 314 -19.70 32.28 15.35
N SER A 315 -19.04 32.00 16.48
CA SER A 315 -19.25 30.78 17.26
C SER A 315 -19.26 31.10 18.75
N SER A 316 -20.04 30.34 19.53
CA SER A 316 -20.08 30.38 21.00
C SER A 316 -19.17 29.37 21.67
N ALA A 317 -18.58 28.45 20.89
CA ALA A 317 -17.63 27.47 21.37
C ALA A 317 -16.36 27.53 20.51
N TRP A 318 -15.22 27.69 21.17
CA TRP A 318 -13.91 27.75 20.54
C TRP A 318 -12.97 26.77 21.21
N ARG A 319 -12.11 26.14 20.41
CA ARG A 319 -10.90 25.49 20.89
C ARG A 319 -9.72 26.38 20.53
N ILE A 320 -8.74 26.48 21.43
CA ILE A 320 -7.57 27.36 21.31
C ILE A 320 -6.32 26.52 21.51
N ALA A 321 -5.33 26.69 20.64
CA ALA A 321 -4.05 25.99 20.66
C ALA A 321 -2.93 26.90 20.12
N ARG A 322 -1.68 26.44 20.18
CA ARG A 322 -0.56 27.18 19.58
C ARG A 322 -0.66 27.15 18.05
N ALA A 323 -0.42 28.29 17.40
CA ALA A 323 -0.52 28.40 15.93
C ALA A 323 0.61 27.65 15.21
N ASP A 324 1.75 27.44 15.89
CA ASP A 324 2.91 26.69 15.38
C ASP A 324 2.68 25.15 15.32
N ARG A 325 1.56 24.67 15.88
CA ARG A 325 1.19 23.25 15.98
C ARG A 325 2.23 22.40 16.72
N SER A 326 3.06 23.01 17.57
CA SER A 326 4.01 22.30 18.44
C SER A 326 3.30 21.40 19.46
N ASP A 327 2.06 21.75 19.81
CA ASP A 327 1.16 21.00 20.68
C ASP A 327 0.30 19.97 19.93
N ARG A 328 0.60 19.68 18.66
CA ARG A 328 -0.09 18.67 17.86
C ARG A 328 0.76 17.43 17.65
N PRO A 329 0.32 16.24 18.09
CA PRO A 329 1.07 15.04 17.86
C PRO A 329 1.01 14.65 16.39
N ARG A 330 2.15 14.20 15.87
CA ARG A 330 2.31 13.74 14.48
C ARG A 330 2.23 12.23 14.35
N ARG A 331 2.41 11.49 15.45
CA ARG A 331 2.41 10.02 15.45
C ARG A 331 1.76 9.48 16.71
N VAL A 332 1.19 8.29 16.54
CA VAL A 332 0.51 7.55 17.57
C VAL A 332 0.98 6.09 17.54
N ALA A 333 1.15 5.48 18.70
CA ALA A 333 1.43 4.07 18.84
C ALA A 333 0.82 3.53 20.13
N GLU A 334 0.60 2.22 20.19
CA GLU A 334 0.13 1.54 21.38
C GLU A 334 1.26 0.70 21.97
N PHE A 335 1.39 0.72 23.29
CA PHE A 335 2.34 -0.12 24.01
C PHE A 335 1.88 -0.35 25.45
N LYS A 336 1.78 -1.62 25.86
CA LYS A 336 1.38 -2.06 27.21
C LYS A 336 0.12 -1.35 27.74
N ASN A 337 -0.95 -1.31 26.93
CA ASN A 337 -2.22 -0.64 27.28
C ASN A 337 -2.11 0.86 27.57
N HIS A 338 -1.06 1.50 27.06
CA HIS A 338 -0.93 2.95 26.98
C HIS A 338 -0.93 3.39 25.52
N LEU A 339 -1.61 4.50 25.26
CA LEU A 339 -1.50 5.22 23.99
C LEU A 339 -0.33 6.20 24.10
N PHE A 340 0.60 6.14 23.16
CA PHE A 340 1.73 7.04 23.06
C PHE A 340 1.52 8.04 21.94
N LEU A 341 1.74 9.32 22.24
CA LEU A 341 1.67 10.43 21.31
C LEU A 341 3.05 11.07 21.17
N ALA A 342 3.53 11.19 19.93
CA ALA A 342 4.79 11.85 19.63
C ALA A 342 4.54 13.25 19.06
N TYR A 343 5.07 14.25 19.74
CA TYR A 343 5.02 15.66 19.39
C TYR A 343 6.30 16.08 18.66
N PRO A 344 6.24 17.19 17.89
CA PRO A 344 7.42 17.81 17.31
C PRO A 344 8.51 18.11 18.37
N ASN A 345 9.77 18.17 17.94
CA ASN A 345 10.94 18.42 18.77
C ASN A 345 11.27 17.31 19.79
N GLY A 346 10.72 16.11 19.60
CA GLY A 346 11.14 14.93 20.36
C GLY A 346 10.46 14.75 21.71
N GLN A 347 9.25 15.29 21.88
CA GLN A 347 8.45 15.07 23.09
C GLN A 347 7.53 13.86 22.89
N LEU A 348 7.66 12.87 23.76
CA LEU A 348 6.79 11.69 23.82
C LEU A 348 5.87 11.81 25.04
N GLN A 349 4.58 11.53 24.88
CA GLN A 349 3.63 11.48 25.98
C GLN A 349 2.86 10.17 25.99
N HIS A 350 2.53 9.66 27.18
CA HIS A 350 1.71 8.46 27.33
C HIS A 350 0.39 8.75 28.04
N SER A 351 -0.66 8.02 27.68
CA SER A 351 -1.98 8.09 28.31
C SER A 351 -1.98 7.47 29.71
N ASN A 352 -3.11 7.58 30.40
CA ASN A 352 -3.41 6.72 31.55
C ASN A 352 -3.53 5.25 31.11
N LEU A 353 -3.31 4.33 32.06
CA LEU A 353 -3.44 2.89 31.83
C LEU A 353 -4.91 2.53 31.54
N GLY A 354 -5.19 1.94 30.38
CA GLY A 354 -6.53 1.51 29.98
C GLY A 354 -7.51 2.64 29.62
N ASP A 355 -7.14 3.91 29.82
CA ASP A 355 -7.90 5.10 29.40
C ASP A 355 -7.08 5.94 28.39
N PRO A 356 -7.14 5.58 27.10
CA PRO A 356 -6.29 6.16 26.05
C PRO A 356 -6.64 7.61 25.69
N MET A 357 -7.81 8.12 26.12
CA MET A 357 -8.30 9.46 25.79
C MET A 357 -7.97 10.51 26.86
N ARG A 358 -7.31 10.12 27.96
CA ARG A 358 -7.11 10.99 29.11
C ARG A 358 -5.63 11.11 29.50
N TYR A 359 -5.14 12.35 29.47
CA TYR A 359 -3.76 12.74 29.81
C TYR A 359 -3.80 13.71 31.00
N THR A 360 -3.84 13.16 32.21
CA THR A 360 -4.18 13.94 33.43
C THR A 360 -3.00 14.52 34.19
N THR A 361 -1.74 14.23 33.83
CA THR A 361 -0.58 14.69 34.61
C THR A 361 0.63 15.07 33.74
N THR A 362 1.39 16.07 34.17
CA THR A 362 2.70 16.51 33.61
C THR A 362 3.79 15.45 33.66
N ALA A 363 3.62 14.38 34.46
CA ALA A 363 4.60 13.31 34.65
C ALA A 363 4.47 12.14 33.64
N GLY A 364 3.72 12.33 32.55
CA GLY A 364 3.71 11.40 31.41
C GLY A 364 4.56 11.87 30.22
N LEU A 365 5.32 12.96 30.39
CA LEU A 365 6.15 13.57 29.37
C LEU A 365 7.57 13.02 29.42
N LEU A 366 8.04 12.53 28.28
CA LEU A 366 9.34 11.92 28.08
C LEU A 366 10.07 12.68 26.96
N GLY A 367 11.23 13.27 27.27
CA GLY A 367 12.04 13.99 26.29
C GLY A 367 13.04 13.06 25.60
N VAL A 368 12.98 12.97 24.28
CA VAL A 368 13.85 12.10 23.46
C VAL A 368 14.99 12.91 22.78
N SER A 369 14.97 14.24 22.93
CA SER A 369 16.01 15.19 22.49
C SER A 369 16.28 15.25 20.97
N ASP A 370 15.48 14.55 20.14
CA ASP A 370 15.55 14.58 18.67
C ASP A 370 14.16 14.32 18.07
N GLU A 371 13.91 14.76 16.84
CA GLU A 371 12.62 14.59 16.16
C GLU A 371 12.31 13.10 15.98
N ILE A 372 11.16 12.67 16.51
CA ILE A 372 10.67 11.29 16.40
C ILE A 372 10.20 11.06 14.97
N THR A 373 10.72 10.04 14.29
CA THR A 373 10.42 9.70 12.89
C THR A 373 9.57 8.45 12.73
N GLY A 374 9.57 7.57 13.74
CA GLY A 374 8.76 6.35 13.80
C GLY A 374 8.73 5.76 15.21
N MET A 375 7.75 4.89 15.47
CA MET A 375 7.61 4.17 16.73
C MET A 375 7.17 2.74 16.42
N ALA A 376 7.79 1.75 17.06
CA ALA A 376 7.41 0.35 16.91
C ALA A 376 7.62 -0.44 18.19
N SER A 377 6.73 -1.39 18.47
CA SER A 377 6.91 -2.37 19.53
C SER A 377 7.78 -3.52 19.01
N LEU A 378 8.88 -3.83 19.68
CA LEU A 378 9.80 -4.90 19.33
C LEU A 378 9.64 -6.09 20.28
N LYS A 379 10.22 -7.23 19.88
CA LYS A 379 10.26 -8.44 20.72
C LYS A 379 10.99 -8.16 22.04
N GLY A 380 10.48 -8.74 23.13
CA GLY A 380 11.08 -8.63 24.46
C GLY A 380 10.58 -7.44 25.28
N ASP A 381 9.35 -6.97 25.03
CA ASP A 381 8.72 -5.86 25.74
C ASP A 381 9.50 -4.54 25.63
N VAL A 382 10.10 -4.30 24.46
CA VAL A 382 10.86 -3.08 24.17
C VAL A 382 10.08 -2.22 23.20
N PHE A 383 9.80 -0.98 23.59
CA PHE A 383 9.22 0.02 22.69
C PHE A 383 10.34 0.85 22.06
N ALA A 384 10.54 0.71 20.76
CA ALA A 384 11.55 1.43 20.02
C ALA A 384 10.99 2.75 19.48
N VAL A 385 11.63 3.85 19.91
CA VAL A 385 11.39 5.20 19.41
C VAL A 385 12.53 5.53 18.46
N PHE A 386 12.18 5.64 17.19
CA PHE A 386 13.12 6.02 16.14
C PHE A 386 13.12 7.53 15.99
N CYS A 387 14.30 8.14 16.07
CA CYS A 387 14.51 9.55 15.80
C CYS A 387 15.33 9.73 14.51
N ARG A 388 15.51 10.98 14.08
CA ARG A 388 16.24 11.29 12.85
C ARG A 388 17.72 10.88 12.90
N GLY A 389 18.39 11.04 14.03
CA GLY A 389 19.81 10.69 14.20
C GLY A 389 20.08 9.62 15.26
N ARG A 390 19.07 9.16 16.01
CA ARG A 390 19.23 8.21 17.12
C ARG A 390 18.08 7.24 17.28
N ILE A 391 18.30 6.17 18.04
CA ILE A 391 17.27 5.22 18.44
C ILE A 391 17.28 5.11 19.96
N VAL A 392 16.09 5.27 20.56
CA VAL A 392 15.88 5.18 22.01
C VAL A 392 14.89 4.05 22.29
N PHE A 393 15.21 3.24 23.28
CA PHE A 393 14.32 2.19 23.78
C PHE A 393 13.64 2.66 25.05
N LEU A 394 12.34 2.40 25.11
CA LEU A 394 11.53 2.57 26.29
C LEU A 394 11.16 1.18 26.80
N THR A 395 11.57 0.89 28.03
CA THR A 395 11.22 -0.32 28.75
C THR A 395 10.52 0.04 30.05
N GLY A 396 9.66 -0.85 30.54
CA GLY A 396 8.87 -0.63 31.75
C GLY A 396 7.47 -1.23 31.59
N ALA A 397 6.61 -1.01 32.58
CA ALA A 397 5.22 -1.46 32.55
C ALA A 397 4.22 -0.36 32.94
N SER A 398 4.69 0.71 33.60
CA SER A 398 3.82 1.75 34.14
C SER A 398 4.56 3.09 34.23
N LYS A 399 3.81 4.16 34.51
CA LYS A 399 4.34 5.51 34.78
C LYS A 399 5.46 5.54 35.83
N ALA A 400 5.46 4.62 36.80
CA ALA A 400 6.49 4.58 37.84
C ALA A 400 7.82 4.01 37.36
N ASP A 401 7.80 3.19 36.30
CA ASP A 401 8.92 2.31 35.91
C ASP A 401 9.42 2.54 34.50
N TRP A 402 8.95 3.60 33.82
CA TRP A 402 9.42 3.93 32.48
C TRP A 402 10.90 4.30 32.49
N GLN A 403 11.72 3.48 31.81
CA GLN A 403 13.14 3.70 31.63
C GLN A 403 13.44 3.93 30.15
N LEU A 404 14.00 5.10 29.85
CA LEU A 404 14.53 5.43 28.53
C LEU A 404 16.02 5.08 28.49
N ALA A 405 16.40 4.19 27.59
CA ALA A 405 17.78 3.83 27.32
C ALA A 405 18.11 4.17 25.87
N THR A 406 19.19 4.93 25.64
CA THR A 406 19.66 5.19 24.28
C THR A 406 20.36 3.95 23.76
N HIS A 407 19.90 3.42 22.62
CA HIS A 407 20.52 2.26 21.99
C HIS A 407 21.67 2.66 21.07
N SER A 408 21.43 3.66 20.22
CA SER A 408 22.44 4.20 19.30
C SER A 408 22.29 5.71 19.16
N GLN A 409 23.42 6.43 19.13
CA GLN A 409 23.47 7.89 18.98
C GLN A 409 23.75 8.34 17.55
N ASP A 410 24.22 7.45 16.69
CA ASP A 410 24.64 7.75 15.30
C ASP A 410 23.74 7.08 14.25
N ILE A 411 22.83 6.20 14.68
CA ILE A 411 21.91 5.49 13.79
C ILE A 411 20.51 6.06 14.00
N GLY A 412 19.92 6.60 12.94
CA GLY A 412 18.54 7.11 12.94
C GLY A 412 17.70 6.48 11.84
N ALA A 413 16.41 6.82 11.83
CA ALA A 413 15.48 6.38 10.80
C ALA A 413 14.86 7.58 10.08
N ARG A 414 14.67 7.44 8.77
CA ARG A 414 13.87 8.38 7.97
C ARG A 414 12.40 8.31 8.39
N THR A 415 11.72 9.44 8.26
CA THR A 415 10.28 9.58 8.51
C THR A 415 9.49 8.48 7.81
N ASN A 416 8.60 7.82 8.53
CA ASN A 416 7.69 6.78 8.02
C ASN A 416 8.41 5.57 7.39
N SER A 417 9.70 5.35 7.68
CA SER A 417 10.45 4.20 7.19
C SER A 417 10.56 3.05 8.20
N ALA A 418 10.40 3.32 9.50
CA ALA A 418 10.53 2.28 10.52
C ALA A 418 9.30 1.36 10.52
N VAL A 419 9.53 0.08 10.26
CA VAL A 419 8.50 -0.95 10.22
C VAL A 419 8.98 -2.18 10.97
N GLU A 420 8.11 -2.76 11.78
CA GLU A 420 8.35 -4.04 12.44
C GLU A 420 8.03 -5.19 11.48
N THR A 421 8.91 -6.20 11.43
CA THR A 421 8.74 -7.40 10.64
C THR A 421 9.36 -8.58 11.39
N ALA A 422 8.51 -9.53 11.79
CA ALA A 422 8.88 -10.78 12.45
C ALA A 422 9.74 -10.60 13.72
N GLY A 423 9.47 -9.55 14.50
CA GLY A 423 10.15 -9.20 15.75
C GLY A 423 11.40 -8.33 15.59
N ASN A 424 11.80 -8.02 14.34
CA ASN A 424 12.90 -7.13 14.01
C ASN A 424 12.35 -5.82 13.44
N ALA A 425 13.09 -4.71 13.58
CA ALA A 425 12.75 -3.48 12.87
C ALA A 425 13.59 -3.33 11.60
N LEU A 426 12.93 -3.04 10.49
CA LEU A 426 13.57 -2.58 9.25
C LEU A 426 13.31 -1.09 9.10
N PHE A 427 14.34 -0.32 8.77
CA PHE A 427 14.23 1.12 8.57
C PHE A 427 15.32 1.64 7.63
N LEU A 428 15.08 2.83 7.08
CA LEU A 428 16.06 3.54 6.26
C LEU A 428 16.89 4.49 7.14
N ASP A 429 18.17 4.19 7.27
CA ASP A 429 19.18 5.09 7.83
C ASP A 429 19.81 5.93 6.70
N SER A 430 20.54 6.98 7.08
CA SER A 430 21.42 7.77 6.21
C SER A 430 22.39 6.94 5.36
N ARG A 431 22.79 5.75 5.83
CA ARG A 431 23.70 4.81 5.15
C ARG A 431 22.97 3.78 4.29
N GLY A 432 21.65 3.67 4.40
CA GLY A 432 20.83 2.73 3.65
C GLY A 432 19.91 1.85 4.52
N LEU A 433 19.44 0.74 3.95
CA LEU A 433 18.47 -0.14 4.61
C LEU A 433 19.14 -0.92 5.74
N THR A 434 18.65 -0.72 6.96
CA THR A 434 19.22 -1.33 8.16
C THR A 434 18.18 -2.19 8.88
N SER A 435 18.58 -3.35 9.35
CA SER A 435 17.79 -4.14 10.30
C SER A 435 18.29 -3.92 11.72
N LEU A 436 17.36 -3.89 12.67
CA LEU A 436 17.63 -3.92 14.11
C LEU A 436 16.99 -5.17 14.68
N ALA A 437 17.85 -6.11 15.10
CA ALA A 437 17.45 -7.41 15.62
C ALA A 437 17.99 -7.60 17.05
N ALA A 438 17.24 -8.33 17.88
CA ALA A 438 17.68 -8.70 19.21
C ALA A 438 18.82 -9.73 19.14
N THR A 439 19.91 -9.49 19.85
CA THR A 439 21.08 -10.38 19.91
C THR A 439 20.96 -11.38 21.07
N GLN A 440 21.59 -12.55 20.94
CA GLN A 440 21.65 -13.56 22.01
C GLN A 440 22.62 -13.18 23.15
N SER A 441 23.35 -12.06 23.02
CA SER A 441 24.23 -11.54 24.05
C SER A 441 23.44 -10.57 24.93
N PHE A 442 22.99 -11.03 26.10
CA PHE A 442 22.42 -10.24 27.22
C PHE A 442 21.82 -8.87 26.84
N GLY A 443 20.68 -8.87 26.14
CA GLY A 443 19.85 -7.66 25.95
C GLY A 443 20.35 -6.64 24.92
N GLY A 444 21.35 -6.96 24.10
CA GLY A 444 21.80 -6.08 23.02
C GLY A 444 20.94 -6.19 21.76
N PHE A 445 20.77 -5.11 21.00
CA PHE A 445 20.31 -5.14 19.60
C PHE A 445 21.50 -4.87 18.67
N SER A 446 21.53 -5.48 17.49
CA SER A 446 22.58 -5.25 16.48
C SER A 446 21.97 -4.68 15.21
N ALA A 447 22.59 -3.62 14.69
CA ALA A 447 22.25 -3.03 13.41
C ALA A 447 23.07 -3.68 12.29
N ALA A 448 22.42 -4.12 11.20
CA ALA A 448 23.09 -4.65 10.01
C ALA A 448 22.63 -3.94 8.73
N LEU A 449 23.58 -3.52 7.89
CA LEU A 449 23.29 -2.87 6.60
C LEU A 449 22.95 -3.93 5.54
N LEU A 450 21.74 -3.86 4.99
CA LEU A 450 21.20 -4.84 4.03
C LEU A 450 21.34 -4.38 2.57
N SER A 451 21.56 -3.09 2.32
CA SER A 451 21.44 -2.48 0.97
C SER A 451 22.68 -2.58 0.07
N HIS A 452 23.74 -3.31 0.44
CA HIS A 452 25.01 -3.26 -0.30
C HIS A 452 24.86 -3.56 -1.81
N ALA A 453 24.03 -4.52 -2.19
CA ALA A 453 23.83 -4.89 -3.61
C ALA A 453 23.09 -3.81 -4.43
N ALA A 454 22.24 -3.00 -3.79
CA ALA A 454 21.39 -1.99 -4.44
C ALA A 454 21.65 -0.57 -3.91
N GLN A 455 22.85 -0.31 -3.40
CA GLN A 455 23.20 0.93 -2.71
C GLN A 455 22.85 2.20 -3.51
N PRO A 456 23.11 2.30 -4.84
CA PRO A 456 22.75 3.49 -5.61
C PRO A 456 21.25 3.81 -5.60
N LEU A 457 20.39 2.78 -5.61
CA LEU A 457 18.93 2.96 -5.55
C LEU A 457 18.48 3.38 -4.15
N ILE A 458 19.09 2.79 -3.12
CA ILE A 458 18.73 3.05 -1.72
C ILE A 458 19.22 4.44 -1.28
N ASP A 459 20.36 4.92 -1.77
CA ASP A 459 20.85 6.27 -1.50
C ASP A 459 19.88 7.32 -2.05
N ALA A 460 19.37 7.11 -3.28
CA ALA A 460 18.33 7.96 -3.87
C ALA A 460 17.02 7.90 -3.05
N ALA A 461 16.65 6.70 -2.57
CA ALA A 461 15.46 6.51 -1.75
C ALA A 461 15.57 7.17 -0.37
N THR A 462 16.77 7.17 0.23
CA THR A 462 17.01 7.73 1.57
C THR A 462 16.69 9.22 1.65
N THR A 463 16.79 9.95 0.54
CA THR A 463 16.49 11.39 0.48
C THR A 463 15.02 11.68 0.17
N SER A 464 14.34 10.80 -0.56
CA SER A 464 13.04 11.09 -1.18
C SER A 464 11.88 10.19 -0.75
N ALA A 465 12.12 9.14 0.05
CA ALA A 465 11.09 8.20 0.49
C ALA A 465 9.90 8.91 1.17
N ILE A 466 8.69 8.56 0.72
CA ILE A 466 7.42 9.05 1.30
C ILE A 466 7.08 8.21 2.53
N ALA A 467 7.14 6.89 2.39
CA ALA A 467 6.89 5.91 3.43
C ALA A 467 7.53 4.57 3.05
N ALA A 468 7.70 3.70 4.04
CA ALA A 468 7.95 2.28 3.84
C ALA A 468 6.94 1.45 4.61
N ARG A 469 6.61 0.26 4.09
CA ARG A 469 5.65 -0.69 4.68
C ARG A 469 6.13 -2.12 4.54
N ALA A 470 5.70 -2.97 5.45
CA ALA A 470 5.89 -4.41 5.35
C ALA A 470 4.64 -5.03 4.74
N VAL A 471 4.84 -5.91 3.77
CA VAL A 471 3.83 -6.80 3.21
C VAL A 471 4.12 -8.17 3.78
N LYS A 472 3.40 -8.54 4.84
CA LYS A 472 3.60 -9.76 5.63
C LYS A 472 3.41 -11.00 4.78
N ARG A 473 2.37 -11.02 3.92
CA ARG A 473 2.05 -12.18 3.07
C ARG A 473 3.20 -12.57 2.15
N LYS A 474 3.94 -11.59 1.61
CA LYS A 474 5.06 -11.80 0.69
C LYS A 474 6.43 -11.76 1.38
N ASN A 475 6.47 -11.43 2.67
CA ASN A 475 7.67 -11.14 3.45
C ASN A 475 8.58 -10.09 2.78
N GLN A 476 7.96 -8.95 2.43
CA GLN A 476 8.62 -7.85 1.72
C GLN A 476 8.57 -6.56 2.53
N TYR A 477 9.64 -5.77 2.45
CA TYR A 477 9.68 -4.38 2.88
C TYR A 477 9.67 -3.48 1.64
N ARG A 478 8.60 -2.73 1.43
CA ARG A 478 8.40 -1.85 0.27
C ARG A 478 8.65 -0.40 0.66
N ILE A 479 9.44 0.29 -0.15
CA ILE A 479 9.75 1.71 -0.04
C ILE A 479 9.06 2.43 -1.18
N TYR A 480 8.23 3.42 -0.86
CA TYR A 480 7.49 4.20 -1.85
C TYR A 480 8.16 5.55 -2.07
N LEU A 481 8.41 5.86 -3.35
CA LEU A 481 9.10 7.06 -3.80
C LEU A 481 8.14 7.97 -4.58
N PRO A 482 8.46 9.28 -4.66
CA PRO A 482 7.72 10.21 -5.49
C PRO A 482 7.70 9.77 -6.96
N GLY A 483 6.64 10.13 -7.69
CA GLY A 483 6.51 9.80 -9.12
C GLY A 483 6.11 8.36 -9.41
N GLY A 484 5.55 7.63 -8.43
CA GLY A 484 5.00 6.28 -8.61
C GLY A 484 6.04 5.16 -8.58
N MET A 485 7.33 5.47 -8.42
CA MET A 485 8.38 4.47 -8.29
C MET A 485 8.39 3.89 -6.87
N GLY A 486 8.77 2.62 -6.74
CA GLY A 486 9.07 2.02 -5.44
C GLY A 486 10.10 0.92 -5.53
N ILE A 487 10.64 0.57 -4.37
CA ILE A 487 11.67 -0.45 -4.20
C ILE A 487 11.12 -1.52 -3.27
N THR A 488 11.22 -2.77 -3.67
CA THR A 488 10.85 -3.92 -2.85
C THR A 488 12.11 -4.60 -2.35
N ALA A 489 12.23 -4.78 -1.03
CA ALA A 489 13.26 -5.57 -0.39
C ALA A 489 12.63 -6.84 0.17
N ALA A 490 12.78 -7.96 -0.52
CA ALA A 490 12.23 -9.24 -0.13
C ALA A 490 13.23 -10.05 0.70
N VAL A 491 12.82 -10.52 1.89
CA VAL A 491 13.62 -11.45 2.68
C VAL A 491 13.31 -12.86 2.20
N TRP A 492 14.08 -13.34 1.22
CA TRP A 492 13.76 -14.56 0.48
C TRP A 492 14.36 -15.83 1.10
N ARG A 493 15.40 -15.68 1.93
CA ARG A 493 15.97 -16.77 2.74
C ARG A 493 15.67 -16.49 4.21
N PRO A 494 14.73 -17.23 4.83
CA PRO A 494 14.38 -17.02 6.22
C PRO A 494 15.54 -17.53 7.08
N ALA A 495 16.22 -16.65 7.77
CA ALA A 495 17.16 -17.00 8.82
C ALA A 495 16.75 -16.26 10.10
N PRO A 496 17.07 -16.79 11.29
CA PRO A 496 16.81 -16.10 12.56
C PRO A 496 17.41 -14.69 12.60
N VAL A 497 18.47 -14.45 11.81
CA VAL A 497 19.10 -13.16 11.58
C VAL A 497 18.96 -12.81 10.09
N ILE A 498 18.44 -11.62 9.79
CA ILE A 498 18.37 -11.14 8.41
C ILE A 498 19.77 -10.69 8.00
N GLU A 499 20.45 -11.51 7.20
CA GLU A 499 21.75 -11.22 6.64
C GLU A 499 21.64 -10.42 5.32
N PRO A 500 22.66 -9.63 4.95
CA PRO A 500 22.63 -8.84 3.71
C PRO A 500 22.40 -9.69 2.45
N ASN A 501 22.93 -10.92 2.40
CA ASN A 501 22.76 -11.83 1.26
C ASN A 501 21.37 -12.50 1.18
N SER A 502 20.56 -12.37 2.23
CA SER A 502 19.21 -12.93 2.32
C SER A 502 18.14 -11.97 1.81
N VAL A 503 18.51 -10.74 1.43
CA VAL A 503 17.60 -9.71 0.93
C VAL A 503 17.79 -9.54 -0.57
N ALA A 504 16.69 -9.61 -1.31
CA ALA A 504 16.65 -9.37 -2.75
C ALA A 504 15.92 -8.05 -3.03
N PHE A 505 16.55 -7.16 -3.79
CA PHE A 505 15.95 -5.88 -4.18
C PHE A 505 15.35 -5.95 -5.58
N THR A 506 14.16 -5.41 -5.77
CA THR A 506 13.57 -5.16 -7.08
C THR A 506 12.86 -3.81 -7.10
N THR A 507 12.40 -3.35 -8.25
CA THR A 507 11.67 -2.08 -8.37
C THR A 507 10.28 -2.28 -8.98
N PHE A 508 9.38 -1.36 -8.67
CA PHE A 508 8.07 -1.26 -9.31
C PHE A 508 7.80 0.20 -9.68
N ARG A 509 6.92 0.40 -10.65
CA ARG A 509 6.49 1.72 -11.11
C ARG A 509 4.98 1.70 -11.33
N TYR A 510 4.28 2.44 -10.50
CA TYR A 510 2.86 2.70 -10.62
C TYR A 510 2.62 4.00 -11.39
N GLU A 511 1.47 4.08 -12.05
CA GLU A 511 1.10 5.29 -12.79
C GLU A 511 0.59 6.39 -11.85
N HIS A 512 -0.13 6.01 -10.79
CA HIS A 512 -0.66 6.94 -9.82
C HIS A 512 0.41 7.34 -8.78
N GLN A 513 0.40 8.61 -8.39
CA GLN A 513 1.32 9.12 -7.38
C GLN A 513 0.77 8.88 -5.97
N PHE A 514 1.65 8.42 -5.08
CA PHE A 514 1.33 8.12 -3.69
C PHE A 514 1.13 9.38 -2.83
N SER A 515 0.18 9.34 -1.91
CA SER A 515 0.01 10.35 -0.86
C SER A 515 0.06 9.79 0.56
N THR A 516 -0.57 8.64 0.80
CA THR A 516 -0.70 8.03 2.13
C THR A 516 -0.87 6.52 2.03
N PHE A 517 -0.64 5.80 3.13
CA PHE A 517 -0.62 4.34 3.17
C PHE A 517 -1.22 3.82 4.47
N ALA A 518 -1.96 2.70 4.37
CA ALA A 518 -2.42 1.95 5.51
C ALA A 518 -2.36 0.44 5.25
N ASN A 519 -2.06 -0.30 6.31
CA ASN A 519 -2.16 -1.75 6.35
C ASN A 519 -3.22 -2.12 7.38
N GLY A 520 -3.99 -3.15 7.10
CA GLY A 520 -4.89 -3.76 8.05
C GLY A 520 -5.21 -5.18 7.63
N ASP A 521 -6.22 -5.75 8.25
CA ASP A 521 -6.70 -7.09 7.93
C ASP A 521 -8.16 -6.99 7.46
N ASP A 522 -8.52 -7.79 6.46
CA ASP A 522 -9.88 -7.96 5.98
C ASP A 522 -10.71 -8.81 6.96
N ALA A 523 -12.00 -9.04 6.67
CA ALA A 523 -12.92 -9.80 7.50
C ALA A 523 -12.46 -11.25 7.74
N ASP A 524 -11.75 -11.82 6.75
CA ASP A 524 -11.18 -13.16 6.79
C ASP A 524 -9.79 -13.21 7.45
N GLY A 525 -9.26 -12.06 7.88
CA GLY A 525 -7.93 -11.95 8.47
C GLY A 525 -6.79 -11.87 7.46
N ASP A 526 -7.10 -11.76 6.17
CA ASP A 526 -6.14 -11.55 5.11
C ASP A 526 -5.59 -10.11 5.11
N GLU A 527 -4.30 -9.97 4.81
CA GLU A 527 -3.62 -8.67 4.81
C GLU A 527 -4.18 -7.75 3.71
N PHE A 528 -4.57 -6.55 4.11
CA PHE A 528 -5.22 -5.54 3.29
C PHE A 528 -4.33 -4.28 3.19
N ASN A 529 -3.69 -4.07 2.04
CA ASN A 529 -2.73 -2.99 1.80
C ASN A 529 -3.33 -1.92 0.90
N VAL A 530 -3.53 -0.72 1.44
CA VAL A 530 -4.18 0.38 0.71
C VAL A 530 -3.31 1.62 0.66
N PHE A 531 -3.36 2.33 -0.46
CA PHE A 531 -2.73 3.62 -0.60
C PHE A 531 -3.69 4.68 -1.14
N GLY A 532 -3.54 5.90 -0.64
CA GLY A 532 -4.18 7.08 -1.19
C GLY A 532 -3.30 7.71 -2.26
N THR A 533 -3.95 8.35 -3.23
CA THR A 533 -3.28 9.05 -4.34
C THR A 533 -3.37 10.56 -4.23
N THR A 534 -2.46 11.26 -4.92
CA THR A 534 -2.54 12.72 -5.08
C THR A 534 -3.81 13.16 -5.81
N ASP A 535 -4.33 12.27 -6.66
CA ASP A 535 -5.57 12.46 -7.40
C ASP A 535 -6.78 12.00 -6.59
N GLY A 536 -6.69 11.78 -5.28
CA GLY A 536 -7.82 11.56 -4.38
C GLY A 536 -8.52 10.19 -4.48
N TRP A 537 -7.97 9.26 -5.25
CA TRP A 537 -8.37 7.85 -5.27
C TRP A 537 -7.74 7.07 -4.13
N VAL A 538 -8.44 6.05 -3.64
CA VAL A 538 -7.90 5.01 -2.78
C VAL A 538 -7.77 3.74 -3.60
N MET A 539 -6.59 3.14 -3.54
CA MET A 539 -6.22 1.96 -4.31
C MET A 539 -5.88 0.82 -3.36
N LEU A 540 -6.36 -0.38 -3.68
CA LEU A 540 -5.95 -1.64 -3.07
C LEU A 540 -4.75 -2.20 -3.83
N GLU A 541 -3.63 -2.36 -3.15
CA GLU A 541 -2.40 -2.93 -3.68
C GLU A 541 -2.45 -4.46 -3.66
N ASP A 542 -1.60 -5.10 -4.48
CA ASP A 542 -1.50 -6.55 -4.61
C ASP A 542 -2.80 -7.24 -5.08
N SER A 543 -3.62 -6.52 -5.83
CA SER A 543 -4.90 -6.99 -6.35
C SER A 543 -5.03 -6.74 -7.86
N GLY A 544 -5.66 -7.70 -8.54
CA GLY A 544 -5.94 -7.62 -9.97
C GLY A 544 -4.73 -7.83 -10.88
N THR A 545 -4.99 -7.69 -12.18
CA THR A 545 -4.06 -8.02 -13.28
C THR A 545 -3.49 -6.78 -14.00
N SER A 546 -3.93 -5.59 -13.60
CA SER A 546 -3.64 -4.29 -14.23
C SER A 546 -3.30 -3.21 -13.20
N PHE A 547 -2.73 -2.10 -13.65
CA PHE A 547 -2.57 -0.88 -12.86
C PHE A 547 -3.80 0.00 -13.02
N ASP A 548 -4.88 -0.36 -12.34
CA ASP A 548 -6.18 0.32 -12.45
C ASP A 548 -6.71 0.38 -13.90
N GLY A 549 -6.45 -0.69 -14.66
CA GLY A 549 -6.82 -0.83 -16.06
C GLY A 549 -5.71 -0.56 -17.07
N ALA A 550 -4.62 0.08 -16.64
CA ALA A 550 -3.44 0.22 -17.48
C ALA A 550 -2.63 -1.09 -17.54
N PRO A 551 -1.95 -1.37 -18.66
CA PRO A 551 -1.11 -2.55 -18.80
C PRO A 551 0.12 -2.46 -17.88
N ILE A 552 0.48 -3.60 -17.28
CA ILE A 552 1.69 -3.70 -16.45
C ILE A 552 2.87 -4.06 -17.35
N ALA A 553 3.78 -3.11 -17.54
CA ALA A 553 5.05 -3.33 -18.19
C ALA A 553 6.07 -3.96 -17.22
N ALA A 554 6.22 -5.28 -17.28
CA ALA A 554 7.20 -6.04 -16.50
C ALA A 554 8.47 -6.27 -17.32
N ARG A 555 9.65 -5.96 -16.76
CA ARG A 555 10.94 -6.13 -17.45
C ARG A 555 12.04 -6.63 -16.53
N ILE A 556 12.82 -7.59 -17.01
CA ILE A 556 13.99 -8.14 -16.34
C ILE A 556 15.17 -8.18 -17.32
N ALA A 557 16.28 -7.57 -16.93
CA ALA A 557 17.54 -7.62 -17.66
C ALA A 557 18.56 -8.40 -16.84
N LEU A 558 19.08 -9.47 -17.42
CA LEU A 558 20.09 -10.32 -16.81
C LEU A 558 21.50 -9.87 -17.21
N PRO A 559 22.49 -10.00 -16.32
CA PRO A 559 23.88 -9.70 -16.63
C PRO A 559 24.42 -10.64 -17.71
N PHE A 560 25.50 -10.21 -18.36
CA PHE A 560 26.19 -11.03 -19.34
C PHE A 560 26.79 -12.28 -18.68
N HIS A 561 26.30 -13.44 -19.07
CA HIS A 561 26.76 -14.71 -18.53
C HIS A 561 27.88 -15.31 -19.40
N TYR A 562 29.01 -15.62 -18.76
CA TYR A 562 30.18 -16.22 -19.41
C TYR A 562 30.28 -17.73 -19.19
N LEU A 563 29.28 -18.40 -18.59
CA LEU A 563 29.19 -19.87 -18.51
C LEU A 563 30.49 -20.53 -17.98
N LYS A 564 31.11 -19.91 -16.95
CA LYS A 564 32.37 -20.37 -16.32
C LYS A 564 33.60 -20.42 -17.25
N ARG A 565 33.52 -19.82 -18.45
CA ARG A 565 34.59 -19.79 -19.47
C ARG A 565 34.63 -18.42 -20.19
N PRO A 566 35.21 -17.37 -19.59
CA PRO A 566 35.18 -16.01 -20.15
C PRO A 566 36.00 -15.86 -21.45
N ALA A 567 37.13 -16.53 -21.60
CA ALA A 567 38.00 -16.38 -22.78
C ALA A 567 37.58 -17.24 -24.00
N GLN A 568 36.56 -18.10 -23.85
CA GLN A 568 36.20 -19.08 -24.88
C GLN A 568 34.98 -18.62 -25.66
N LYS A 569 35.09 -18.63 -27.00
CA LYS A 569 33.94 -18.37 -27.89
C LYS A 569 32.95 -19.53 -27.81
N LYS A 570 31.66 -19.22 -27.81
CA LYS A 570 30.56 -20.18 -27.71
C LYS A 570 29.57 -19.88 -28.83
N ARG A 571 29.07 -20.93 -29.49
CA ARG A 571 27.89 -20.82 -30.35
C ARG A 571 26.66 -21.15 -29.52
N PHE A 572 25.73 -20.23 -29.43
CA PHE A 572 24.45 -20.40 -28.75
C PHE A 572 23.42 -20.93 -29.74
N HIS A 573 22.60 -21.91 -29.33
CA HIS A 573 21.62 -22.59 -30.19
C HIS A 573 20.18 -22.35 -29.76
N ARG A 574 19.93 -22.35 -28.44
CA ARG A 574 18.60 -22.08 -27.87
C ARG A 574 18.71 -21.67 -26.41
N MET A 575 17.71 -20.93 -25.96
CA MET A 575 17.45 -20.54 -24.58
C MET A 575 16.05 -21.04 -24.22
N ALA A 576 15.93 -21.87 -23.19
CA ALA A 576 14.65 -22.30 -22.67
C ALA A 576 14.39 -21.58 -21.35
N LEU A 577 13.24 -20.94 -21.21
CA LEU A 577 12.83 -20.26 -19.97
C LEU A 577 12.00 -21.23 -19.16
N GLU A 578 12.21 -21.33 -17.85
CA GLU A 578 11.29 -22.08 -16.97
C GLU A 578 10.25 -21.11 -16.43
N LEU A 579 9.00 -21.31 -16.86
CA LEU A 579 7.89 -20.43 -16.58
C LEU A 579 6.76 -21.21 -15.90
N ASN A 580 6.21 -20.60 -14.85
CA ASN A 580 4.98 -21.02 -14.21
C ASN A 580 3.92 -19.92 -14.36
N ALA A 581 2.87 -20.20 -15.14
CA ALA A 581 1.76 -19.28 -15.37
C ALA A 581 0.42 -20.03 -15.29
N ALA A 582 -0.60 -19.39 -14.69
CA ALA A 582 -1.94 -19.96 -14.60
C ALA A 582 -2.73 -19.91 -15.92
N GLU A 583 -2.38 -18.96 -16.79
CA GLU A 583 -3.01 -18.72 -18.08
C GLU A 583 -1.94 -18.57 -19.18
N PRO A 584 -2.29 -18.76 -20.46
CA PRO A 584 -1.38 -18.49 -21.56
C PRO A 584 -0.99 -17.02 -21.64
N ILE A 585 0.32 -16.77 -21.53
CA ILE A 585 0.94 -15.45 -21.53
C ILE A 585 1.88 -15.28 -22.72
N GLU A 586 1.93 -14.10 -23.31
CA GLU A 586 2.90 -13.74 -24.36
C GLU A 586 4.11 -13.03 -23.73
N LEU A 587 5.28 -13.69 -23.72
CA LEU A 587 6.53 -13.07 -23.30
C LEU A 587 7.30 -12.51 -24.50
N LEU A 588 8.10 -11.48 -24.27
CA LEU A 588 8.99 -10.89 -25.27
C LEU A 588 10.42 -11.01 -24.76
N ALA A 589 11.33 -11.53 -25.56
CA ALA A 589 12.73 -11.74 -25.15
C ALA A 589 13.70 -11.24 -26.22
N ARG A 590 14.78 -10.59 -25.79
CA ARG A 590 15.88 -10.09 -26.61
C ARG A 590 17.19 -10.54 -26.00
N HIS A 591 18.10 -11.05 -26.83
CA HIS A 591 19.44 -11.42 -26.40
C HIS A 591 20.49 -10.50 -27.03
N THR A 592 21.64 -10.40 -26.37
CA THR A 592 22.80 -9.63 -26.84
C THR A 592 24.08 -10.41 -26.55
N PHE A 593 25.07 -10.30 -27.43
CA PHE A 593 26.37 -10.98 -27.30
C PHE A 593 27.50 -9.96 -27.07
N ASP A 594 28.53 -10.36 -26.32
CA ASP A 594 29.85 -9.70 -26.26
C ASP A 594 29.89 -8.20 -25.90
N TYR A 595 28.96 -7.69 -25.08
CA TYR A 595 28.87 -6.28 -24.64
C TYR A 595 28.76 -5.23 -25.77
N ASP A 596 28.80 -5.64 -27.04
CA ASP A 596 28.76 -4.79 -28.23
C ASP A 596 27.53 -5.13 -29.08
N GLY A 597 26.71 -4.10 -29.34
CA GLY A 597 25.34 -4.24 -29.81
C GLY A 597 25.13 -4.26 -31.32
N LEU A 598 26.15 -4.49 -32.17
CA LEU A 598 26.04 -4.17 -33.60
C LEU A 598 26.51 -5.23 -34.62
N ARG A 599 26.89 -6.45 -34.20
CA ARG A 599 27.40 -7.48 -35.15
C ARG A 599 26.44 -8.61 -35.52
N TYR A 600 25.31 -8.76 -34.83
CA TYR A 600 24.33 -9.80 -35.10
C TYR A 600 22.92 -9.21 -35.11
N ASP A 601 22.08 -9.69 -36.04
CA ASP A 601 20.72 -9.21 -36.32
C ASP A 601 19.88 -9.12 -35.02
N PRO A 602 19.08 -8.06 -34.81
CA PRO A 602 18.16 -8.02 -33.67
C PRO A 602 17.21 -9.20 -33.73
N SER A 603 17.31 -10.05 -32.71
CA SER A 603 16.55 -11.28 -32.59
C SER A 603 15.04 -11.05 -32.55
N ILE A 604 14.33 -11.96 -33.21
CA ILE A 604 12.88 -12.11 -33.29
C ILE A 604 12.22 -12.03 -31.91
N VAL A 605 11.06 -11.37 -31.86
CA VAL A 605 10.11 -11.45 -30.74
C VAL A 605 9.54 -12.86 -30.69
N TYR A 606 9.84 -13.62 -29.64
CA TYR A 606 9.30 -14.97 -29.45
C TYR A 606 8.00 -14.87 -28.69
N ARG A 607 6.87 -15.00 -29.39
CA ARG A 607 5.59 -15.26 -28.73
C ARG A 607 5.64 -16.65 -28.13
N VAL A 608 5.50 -16.70 -26.82
CA VAL A 608 5.34 -17.93 -26.06
C VAL A 608 3.87 -18.10 -25.76
N ASP A 609 3.31 -19.28 -25.92
CA ASP A 609 1.98 -19.63 -25.40
C ASP A 609 2.17 -20.67 -24.31
N ALA A 610 2.02 -20.27 -23.04
CA ALA A 610 2.10 -21.22 -21.92
C ALA A 610 0.76 -21.94 -21.72
N GLN A 611 0.70 -23.26 -21.90
CA GLN A 611 -0.54 -24.02 -21.72
C GLN A 611 -0.79 -24.39 -20.24
N ARG A 612 -2.09 -24.47 -19.89
CA ARG A 612 -2.62 -24.80 -18.55
C ARG A 612 -2.01 -26.08 -17.93
N HIS A 613 -1.91 -26.10 -16.60
CA HIS A 613 -1.77 -27.34 -15.83
C HIS A 613 -3.08 -28.15 -15.79
N GLY A 614 -2.94 -29.49 -15.79
CA GLY A 614 -4.02 -30.42 -15.45
C GLY A 614 -4.35 -30.37 -13.95
N ALA A 615 -5.62 -30.60 -13.61
CA ALA A 615 -6.12 -30.48 -12.24
C ALA A 615 -5.47 -31.48 -11.25
N ALA A 616 -5.15 -31.01 -10.04
CA ALA A 616 -4.70 -31.86 -8.94
C ALA A 616 -5.86 -32.71 -8.37
N TRP A 617 -5.53 -33.93 -7.94
CA TRP A 617 -6.49 -34.93 -7.45
C TRP A 617 -7.27 -34.38 -6.23
N GLY A 618 -8.61 -34.30 -6.35
CA GLY A 618 -9.52 -34.03 -5.22
C GLY A 618 -10.17 -32.64 -5.13
N ALA A 619 -10.05 -31.75 -6.12
CA ALA A 619 -10.58 -30.37 -6.02
C ALA A 619 -11.45 -29.89 -7.21
N ALA A 620 -11.95 -30.76 -8.09
CA ALA A 620 -12.84 -30.35 -9.19
C ALA A 620 -13.94 -31.38 -9.51
N GLU A 621 -15.10 -30.88 -9.91
CA GLU A 621 -16.28 -31.64 -10.33
C GLU A 621 -15.96 -32.57 -11.51
N PHE A 622 -16.45 -33.81 -11.41
CA PHE A 622 -16.28 -34.87 -12.41
C PHE A 622 -16.85 -34.42 -13.78
N GLY A 623 -15.98 -34.26 -14.78
CA GLY A 623 -16.43 -34.14 -16.18
C GLY A 623 -15.47 -33.47 -17.17
N ASN A 624 -14.57 -32.59 -16.71
CA ASN A 624 -13.76 -31.75 -17.61
C ASN A 624 -12.24 -31.74 -17.33
N ALA A 625 -11.71 -32.74 -16.63
CA ALA A 625 -10.28 -32.83 -16.34
C ALA A 625 -9.50 -33.47 -17.49
N ILE A 626 -8.52 -32.74 -18.04
CA ILE A 626 -7.42 -33.28 -18.84
C ILE A 626 -6.30 -33.66 -17.85
N TRP A 627 -5.94 -34.93 -17.80
CA TRP A 627 -5.14 -35.55 -16.72
C TRP A 627 -3.62 -35.55 -16.94
N THR A 628 -3.12 -34.94 -18.02
CA THR A 628 -1.69 -34.94 -18.33
C THR A 628 -1.23 -33.62 -18.94
N GLY A 629 -0.38 -32.89 -18.21
CA GLY A 629 0.40 -31.75 -18.68
C GLY A 629 1.66 -31.60 -17.82
N PRO A 630 2.82 -31.20 -18.37
CA PRO A 630 4.04 -30.98 -17.59
C PRO A 630 3.84 -29.90 -16.52
N GLY A 631 4.47 -30.06 -15.34
CA GLY A 631 4.30 -29.19 -14.18
C GLY A 631 4.93 -27.79 -14.32
N GLU A 632 5.83 -27.60 -15.28
CA GLU A 632 6.42 -26.31 -15.65
C GLU A 632 6.52 -26.26 -17.18
N ASP A 633 6.16 -25.13 -17.78
CA ASP A 633 6.32 -24.95 -19.21
C ASP A 633 7.72 -24.40 -19.51
N SER A 634 8.32 -24.90 -20.59
CA SER A 634 9.67 -24.54 -21.00
C SER A 634 9.69 -23.96 -22.41
N PRO A 635 9.17 -22.74 -22.58
CA PRO A 635 9.21 -22.08 -23.87
C PRO A 635 10.64 -21.89 -24.38
N VAL A 636 10.84 -22.23 -25.64
CA VAL A 636 12.16 -22.25 -26.29
C VAL A 636 12.29 -21.07 -27.24
N VAL A 637 13.29 -20.25 -26.96
CA VAL A 637 13.80 -19.19 -27.83
C VAL A 637 14.97 -19.75 -28.63
N HIS A 638 14.83 -19.80 -29.96
CA HIS A 638 15.94 -20.22 -30.82
C HIS A 638 16.99 -19.11 -30.90
N LEU A 639 18.25 -19.44 -30.66
CA LEU A 639 19.36 -18.49 -30.72
C LEU A 639 20.24 -18.88 -31.90
N ASP A 640 20.65 -17.94 -32.73
CA ASP A 640 21.73 -18.16 -33.70
C ASP A 640 22.75 -17.03 -33.58
N GLY A 641 23.87 -17.34 -32.93
CA GLY A 641 24.91 -16.37 -32.69
C GLY A 641 26.14 -17.00 -32.06
N VAL A 642 27.27 -16.32 -32.21
CA VAL A 642 28.54 -16.71 -31.60
C VAL A 642 29.04 -15.56 -30.74
N GLY A 643 29.32 -15.83 -29.48
CA GLY A 643 29.88 -14.87 -28.55
C GLY A 643 30.60 -15.55 -27.39
N THR A 644 31.40 -14.80 -26.66
CA THR A 644 32.00 -15.22 -25.39
C THR A 644 31.01 -15.14 -24.23
N SER A 645 30.12 -14.15 -24.26
CA SER A 645 29.07 -13.92 -23.26
C SER A 645 27.71 -13.68 -23.92
N ILE A 646 26.65 -13.94 -23.16
CA ILE A 646 25.26 -13.66 -23.56
C ILE A 646 24.54 -12.90 -22.46
N GLY A 647 23.87 -11.82 -22.80
CA GLY A 647 22.90 -11.12 -21.95
C GLY A 647 21.49 -11.30 -22.49
N ALA A 648 20.50 -11.31 -21.61
CA ALA A 648 19.09 -11.46 -21.97
C ALA A 648 18.23 -10.38 -21.30
N LEU A 649 17.34 -9.79 -22.08
CA LEU A 649 16.26 -8.90 -21.65
C LEU A 649 14.95 -9.61 -21.93
N ILE A 650 14.12 -9.79 -20.90
CA ILE A 650 12.78 -10.36 -21.02
C ILE A 650 11.81 -9.29 -20.55
N TRP A 651 10.74 -9.07 -21.31
CA TRP A 651 9.68 -8.14 -20.94
C TRP A 651 8.29 -8.68 -21.32
N HIS A 652 7.28 -8.16 -20.65
CA HIS A 652 5.89 -8.52 -20.81
C HIS A 652 5.04 -7.30 -20.53
N GLU A 653 4.02 -7.06 -21.34
CA GLU A 653 3.11 -5.93 -21.19
C GLU A 653 1.67 -6.39 -21.44
N SER A 654 0.85 -6.38 -20.40
CA SER A 654 -0.56 -6.77 -20.47
C SER A 654 -1.33 -6.27 -19.25
N ASP A 655 -2.63 -6.04 -19.43
CA ASP A 655 -3.60 -5.63 -18.42
C ASP A 655 -4.53 -6.78 -17.95
N ASP A 656 -4.62 -7.87 -18.70
CA ASP A 656 -5.51 -9.01 -18.39
C ASP A 656 -4.74 -10.23 -17.83
N THR A 657 -3.43 -10.28 -18.09
CA THR A 657 -2.61 -11.43 -17.71
C THR A 657 -2.41 -11.52 -16.19
N PRO A 658 -2.70 -12.66 -15.53
CA PRO A 658 -2.39 -12.85 -14.12
C PRO A 658 -0.89 -12.91 -13.84
N ALA A 659 -0.50 -12.80 -12.57
CA ALA A 659 0.90 -12.91 -12.18
C ALA A 659 1.47 -14.30 -12.53
N PHE A 660 2.66 -14.31 -13.12
CA PHE A 660 3.42 -15.51 -13.48
C PHE A 660 4.81 -15.47 -12.86
N THR A 661 5.47 -16.61 -12.77
CA THR A 661 6.80 -16.75 -12.15
C THR A 661 7.81 -17.32 -13.14
N LEU A 662 8.95 -16.66 -13.27
CA LEU A 662 10.10 -17.10 -14.07
C LEU A 662 11.16 -17.71 -13.13
N SER A 663 11.26 -19.03 -13.13
CA SER A 663 12.09 -19.80 -12.18
C SER A 663 13.57 -19.85 -12.56
N GLY A 664 13.86 -20.00 -13.85
CA GLY A 664 15.20 -20.34 -14.33
C GLY A 664 15.36 -20.15 -15.83
N ILE A 665 16.62 -20.17 -16.28
CA ILE A 665 16.97 -20.15 -17.70
C ILE A 665 17.97 -21.27 -18.01
N SER A 666 17.65 -22.05 -19.03
CA SER A 666 18.50 -23.11 -19.57
C SER A 666 19.11 -22.67 -20.91
N LEU A 667 20.44 -22.51 -20.94
CA LEU A 667 21.18 -22.13 -22.15
C LEU A 667 21.84 -23.34 -22.79
N TYR A 668 21.62 -23.51 -24.10
CA TYR A 668 22.23 -24.58 -24.90
C TYR A 668 23.27 -24.00 -25.85
N TYR A 669 24.52 -24.42 -25.69
CA TYR A 669 25.66 -23.87 -26.42
C TYR A 669 26.68 -24.93 -26.80
N SER A 670 27.58 -24.60 -27.73
CA SER A 670 28.72 -25.43 -28.07
C SER A 670 30.00 -24.61 -28.07
N LEU A 671 31.08 -25.20 -27.53
CA LEU A 671 32.37 -24.54 -27.42
C LEU A 671 33.02 -24.37 -28.81
N ARG A 672 33.62 -23.20 -29.03
CA ARG A 672 34.49 -22.87 -30.17
C ARG A 672 35.91 -22.55 -29.66
N GLY A 673 36.78 -22.10 -30.57
CA GLY A 673 38.15 -21.72 -30.22
C GLY A 673 38.21 -20.56 -29.23
N GLU A 674 39.37 -20.41 -28.57
CA GLU A 674 39.61 -19.28 -27.67
C GLU A 674 39.67 -17.96 -28.45
N GLN A 675 39.26 -16.88 -27.79
CA GLN A 675 39.46 -15.54 -28.31
C GLN A 675 40.97 -15.26 -28.31
N ARG A 676 41.53 -15.06 -29.51
CA ARG A 676 42.93 -14.64 -29.70
C ARG A 676 43.06 -13.15 -29.56
#